data_AF-A0A1I1M9P7-F1
#
_entry.id   AF-A0A1I1M9P7-F1
#
_cell.length_a   1.000
_cell.length_b   1.000
_cell.length_c   1.000
_cell.angle_alpha   90.00
_cell.angle_beta   90.00
_cell.angle_gamma   90.00
#
_symmetry.space_group_name_H-M   'P 1'
#
loop_
_entity.id
_entity.type
_entity.pdbx_description
1 polymer ?
#
loop_
_entity_poly.entity_id
_entity_poly.type
_entity_poly.pdbx_seq_one_letter_code
_entity_poly.pdbx_strand_id
1 'polypeptide(L)'
;MIRTRLLLAALLSSVVLPALAQPVPFDMTPESDLRQTQPPASAPAATPVAPQPVLPPRSQHFLLPSGSFRLTGEESRQALVVYLTQAQAEAPARLQLSYLNAVVVAPEVSHLDIRVNGTDLGRSAIASSSAPSVIALDLPGGLLRAGANTIEFLASQRHRTDCTVASTYELWTQIDSSTAMLSLEGADLGQVRQLADLAAVGLDANGNTTIRLITPDLTQPEATRVAIDLAQKLALALRVPNLHIEQAATLSETAMPGVLDVVLGPSGQLPDSLVQYAAQAGSGSIAALIPVPTGANTLLVSGPDWASVSQATEAIMTAAPVSDGRPRIDLPYAIPTMLGGQAVSLADLGVPTTEFNGRRYRTLFQFELPPDFYANLYGEAELVLDAAYSGDVQPGSEIDIYANGQIASATPLLRTDGGMLRHTIIRFPMTNLRAGRNELEVVVNLNAQSDQVCSPGWTGEAPVRFVFSSSTQFRLPDYARAAALPNLQGLTGSAWPYAEDQQVPVVLGEGPQAAMAAMTLLVRAATASGKVLPVTIASEGVLRPEENAILIMPLPEMSQPTLARIGLSHGAIASGATDEGAVLDQFRSGASQSNVFNGAASWMLGRVGLSLDDLRVLPRRDEPYPVAADSVVLAQSMQPEGGLWTVLTGNDEASMLAGMQRLAVTAQWRQVGGRVSTLAATDTNVTAVETVAPVLKLTQPFSIWNLRLVAANWFSGNILIFTAALGAAAMLLMLATALALGRVGRQK
;
A
#
# COMPACT_ATOMS: atom_id res chain seq x y z
N MET A 1 -19.02 -64.06 14.37
CA MET A 1 -20.05 -65.13 14.41
C MET A 1 -21.14 -64.77 13.39
N ILE A 2 -21.80 -65.75 12.74
CA ILE A 2 -23.06 -65.61 11.95
C ILE A 2 -22.96 -64.60 10.75
N ARG A 3 -22.80 -65.01 9.48
CA ARG A 3 -23.81 -65.60 8.53
C ARG A 3 -25.04 -64.67 8.34
N THR A 4 -25.66 -64.44 7.18
CA THR A 4 -25.61 -64.91 5.75
C THR A 4 -26.36 -63.83 4.91
N ARG A 5 -26.82 -63.88 3.63
CA ARG A 5 -27.02 -64.72 2.41
C ARG A 5 -27.42 -63.68 1.29
N LEU A 6 -27.59 -63.88 -0.02
CA LEU A 6 -27.21 -64.82 -1.11
C LEU A 6 -27.62 -64.14 -2.44
N LEU A 7 -26.81 -64.08 -3.51
CA LEU A 7 -26.84 -64.92 -4.74
C LEU A 7 -25.79 -64.31 -5.74
N LEU A 8 -25.85 -64.52 -7.05
CA LEU A 8 -25.32 -65.68 -7.78
C LEU A 8 -25.05 -65.31 -9.26
N ALA A 9 -24.16 -66.04 -9.92
CA ALA A 9 -23.98 -66.18 -11.38
C ALA A 9 -23.38 -64.99 -12.15
N ALA A 10 -22.56 -65.35 -13.14
CA ALA A 10 -21.96 -64.45 -14.12
C ALA A 10 -22.26 -64.96 -15.54
N LEU A 11 -22.32 -64.06 -16.53
CA LEU A 11 -22.03 -64.40 -17.92
C LEU A 11 -21.62 -63.15 -18.74
N LEU A 12 -20.98 -63.41 -19.89
CA LEU A 12 -20.10 -62.51 -20.63
C LEU A 12 -20.81 -61.43 -21.46
N SER A 13 -20.16 -60.27 -21.65
CA SER A 13 -20.02 -59.48 -22.90
C SER A 13 -19.21 -58.20 -22.60
N SER A 14 -17.90 -58.02 -22.85
CA SER A 14 -17.10 -58.05 -24.10
C SER A 14 -17.52 -57.07 -25.20
N VAL A 15 -16.95 -55.86 -25.21
CA VAL A 15 -16.31 -55.19 -26.37
C VAL A 15 -15.30 -54.14 -25.83
N VAL A 16 -14.09 -54.09 -26.39
CA VAL A 16 -13.15 -52.96 -26.29
C VAL A 16 -12.60 -52.68 -27.69
N LEU A 17 -12.51 -51.41 -28.08
CA LEU A 17 -12.10 -50.98 -29.42
C LEU A 17 -10.97 -49.94 -29.37
N PRO A 18 -9.71 -50.32 -29.66
CA PRO A 18 -8.67 -49.38 -30.06
C PRO A 18 -8.75 -49.07 -31.55
N ALA A 19 -8.27 -47.90 -31.96
CA ALA A 19 -8.26 -47.47 -33.37
C ALA A 19 -7.14 -48.16 -34.20
N LEU A 20 -7.36 -48.24 -35.51
CA LEU A 20 -6.46 -48.90 -36.46
C LEU A 20 -5.32 -47.98 -36.93
N ALA A 21 -4.11 -48.54 -37.02
CA ALA A 21 -3.01 -47.99 -37.82
C ALA A 21 -2.57 -49.07 -38.82
N GLN A 22 -2.38 -48.71 -40.09
CA GLN A 22 -1.99 -49.65 -41.16
C GLN A 22 -0.49 -49.59 -41.44
N PRO A 23 0.22 -50.73 -41.54
CA PRO A 23 1.57 -50.78 -42.08
C PRO A 23 1.53 -50.82 -43.62
N VAL A 24 2.46 -50.11 -44.27
CA VAL A 24 2.70 -50.15 -45.71
C VAL A 24 3.64 -51.33 -46.03
N PRO A 25 3.39 -52.14 -47.08
CA PRO A 25 4.28 -53.25 -47.42
C PRO A 25 5.62 -52.75 -48.00
N PHE A 26 6.72 -53.42 -47.63
CA PHE A 26 7.99 -53.30 -48.32
C PHE A 26 7.96 -54.09 -49.64
N ASP A 27 8.44 -53.48 -50.72
CA ASP A 27 8.77 -54.16 -51.97
C ASP A 27 10.30 -54.36 -52.04
N MET A 28 10.74 -55.48 -52.61
CA MET A 28 12.12 -55.99 -52.62
C MET A 28 12.37 -56.79 -53.90
N THR A 29 12.50 -56.11 -55.04
CA THR A 29 13.04 -56.66 -56.29
C THR A 29 14.27 -55.86 -56.75
N PRO A 30 15.37 -56.53 -57.17
CA PRO A 30 16.65 -55.88 -57.51
C PRO A 30 16.75 -55.50 -59.01
N GLU A 31 17.92 -54.97 -59.40
CA GLU A 31 18.36 -54.49 -60.73
C GLU A 31 18.17 -52.97 -61.00
N SER A 32 19.06 -52.27 -61.71
CA SER A 32 20.47 -52.55 -62.10
C SER A 32 21.20 -51.24 -62.49
N ASP A 33 22.51 -51.28 -62.73
CA ASP A 33 23.36 -50.09 -62.99
C ASP A 33 23.02 -49.36 -64.30
N LEU A 34 22.25 -48.27 -64.21
CA LEU A 34 22.10 -47.26 -65.27
C LEU A 34 22.23 -45.83 -64.73
N ARG A 35 23.46 -45.44 -64.38
CA ARG A 35 23.81 -44.01 -64.21
C ARG A 35 23.76 -43.30 -65.57
N GLN A 36 22.72 -42.51 -65.81
CA GLN A 36 22.78 -41.44 -66.81
C GLN A 36 23.16 -40.12 -66.11
N THR A 37 24.25 -39.50 -66.54
CA THR A 37 24.70 -38.20 -66.01
C THR A 37 23.85 -37.07 -66.57
N GLN A 38 22.88 -36.61 -65.79
CA GLN A 38 22.11 -35.42 -66.12
C GLN A 38 23.03 -34.17 -66.11
N PRO A 39 22.96 -33.26 -67.10
CA PRO A 39 23.78 -32.05 -67.14
C PRO A 39 23.56 -31.17 -65.89
N PRO A 40 24.56 -30.38 -65.46
CA PRO A 40 24.45 -29.54 -64.28
C PRO A 40 23.32 -28.51 -64.46
N ALA A 41 22.26 -28.65 -63.67
CA ALA A 41 21.22 -27.64 -63.58
C ALA A 41 21.85 -26.34 -63.03
N SER A 42 21.67 -25.24 -63.75
CA SER A 42 22.10 -23.91 -63.31
C SER A 42 21.49 -23.60 -61.94
N ALA A 43 22.33 -23.25 -60.96
CA ALA A 43 21.87 -22.88 -59.63
C ALA A 43 20.80 -21.77 -59.72
N PRO A 44 19.69 -21.85 -58.97
CA PRO A 44 18.72 -20.76 -58.89
C PRO A 44 19.44 -19.47 -58.49
N ALA A 45 19.24 -18.40 -59.26
CA ALA A 45 19.72 -17.09 -58.87
C ALA A 45 19.14 -16.74 -57.50
N ALA A 46 19.99 -16.39 -56.54
CA ALA A 46 19.55 -16.10 -55.18
C ALA A 46 18.53 -14.97 -55.21
N THR A 47 17.28 -15.28 -54.86
CA THR A 47 16.21 -14.28 -54.71
C THR A 47 16.73 -13.22 -53.72
N PRO A 48 16.80 -11.93 -54.10
CA PRO A 48 17.29 -10.91 -53.19
C PRO A 48 16.38 -10.90 -51.96
N VAL A 49 16.95 -11.18 -50.80
CA VAL A 49 16.22 -11.10 -49.52
C VAL A 49 15.77 -9.67 -49.37
N ALA A 50 14.47 -9.43 -49.53
CA ALA A 50 13.89 -8.11 -49.29
C ALA A 50 14.25 -7.71 -47.85
N PRO A 51 14.89 -6.56 -47.63
CA PRO A 51 15.31 -6.16 -46.29
C PRO A 51 14.07 -6.13 -45.40
N GLN A 52 14.08 -6.92 -44.33
CA GLN A 52 13.01 -6.90 -43.33
C GLN A 52 12.89 -5.46 -42.82
N PRO A 53 11.68 -4.87 -42.76
CA PRO A 53 11.51 -3.54 -42.19
C PRO A 53 12.05 -3.55 -40.76
N VAL A 54 13.13 -2.79 -40.54
CA VAL A 54 13.65 -2.58 -39.19
C VAL A 54 12.58 -1.80 -38.45
N LEU A 55 11.86 -2.48 -37.55
CA LEU A 55 10.88 -1.84 -36.70
C LEU A 55 11.56 -0.71 -35.91
N PRO A 56 10.93 0.47 -35.77
CA PRO A 56 11.53 1.56 -35.03
C PRO A 56 11.82 1.09 -33.59
N PRO A 57 12.97 1.47 -32.99
CA PRO A 57 13.22 1.19 -31.58
C PRO A 57 12.09 1.78 -30.73
N ARG A 58 11.69 1.04 -29.69
CA ARG A 58 10.62 1.45 -28.78
C ARG A 58 11.11 1.46 -27.33
N SER A 59 10.78 2.53 -26.61
CA SER A 59 10.79 2.52 -25.14
C SER A 59 9.45 1.95 -24.63
N GLN A 60 9.47 1.32 -23.46
CA GLN A 60 8.29 0.79 -22.78
C GLN A 60 8.29 1.29 -21.33
N HIS A 61 7.20 1.95 -20.94
CA HIS A 61 6.96 2.38 -19.56
C HIS A 61 5.78 1.58 -19.00
N PHE A 62 6.03 0.71 -18.03
CA PHE A 62 4.98 -0.01 -17.32
C PHE A 62 4.20 0.95 -16.39
N LEU A 63 2.89 0.77 -16.33
CA LEU A 63 2.00 1.74 -15.69
C LEU A 63 1.55 1.35 -14.29
N LEU A 64 1.51 0.06 -13.97
CA LEU A 64 0.80 -0.44 -12.79
C LEU A 64 1.75 -0.77 -11.63
N PRO A 65 1.58 -0.17 -10.43
CA PRO A 65 2.44 -0.41 -9.26
C PRO A 65 2.10 -1.70 -8.47
N SER A 66 1.42 -2.64 -9.13
CA SER A 66 1.02 -3.95 -8.61
C SER A 66 0.69 -4.88 -9.77
N GLY A 67 0.93 -6.19 -9.61
CA GLY A 67 0.79 -7.19 -10.68
C GLY A 67 -0.54 -7.17 -11.44
N SER A 68 -1.62 -6.71 -10.81
CA SER A 68 -2.84 -6.26 -11.50
C SER A 68 -3.58 -5.22 -10.64
N PHE A 69 -4.64 -4.65 -11.20
CA PHE A 69 -5.71 -4.00 -10.41
C PHE A 69 -7.09 -4.40 -10.94
N ARG A 70 -8.14 -4.17 -10.14
CA ARG A 70 -9.53 -4.49 -10.48
C ARG A 70 -10.44 -3.28 -10.33
N LEU A 71 -11.14 -2.96 -11.42
CA LEU A 71 -12.27 -2.04 -11.48
C LEU A 71 -13.53 -2.84 -11.09
N THR A 72 -13.95 -2.71 -9.84
CA THR A 72 -15.06 -3.48 -9.23
C THR A 72 -16.32 -2.64 -9.04
N GLY A 73 -17.49 -3.29 -9.06
CA GLY A 73 -18.79 -2.62 -8.94
C GLY A 73 -19.35 -2.08 -10.26
N GLU A 74 -20.51 -1.43 -10.19
CA GLU A 74 -21.17 -0.86 -11.37
C GLU A 74 -20.48 0.41 -11.91
N GLU A 75 -19.84 1.20 -11.05
CA GLU A 75 -18.91 2.26 -11.46
C GLU A 75 -17.60 2.08 -10.71
N SER A 76 -16.48 2.16 -11.42
CA SER A 76 -15.15 2.08 -10.83
C SER A 76 -14.18 2.99 -11.55
N ARG A 77 -13.32 3.67 -10.79
CA ARG A 77 -12.38 4.68 -11.28
C ARG A 77 -11.02 4.47 -10.62
N GLN A 78 -9.98 4.33 -11.41
CA GLN A 78 -8.59 4.28 -10.92
C GLN A 78 -7.70 5.12 -11.82
N ALA A 79 -6.85 5.95 -11.22
CA ALA A 79 -5.89 6.78 -11.92
C ALA A 79 -4.47 6.54 -11.40
N LEU A 80 -3.49 6.86 -12.25
CA LEU A 80 -2.05 6.73 -11.98
C LEU A 80 -1.27 7.80 -12.75
N VAL A 81 0.01 7.96 -12.43
CA VAL A 81 0.89 8.93 -13.10
C VAL A 81 2.03 8.22 -13.81
N VAL A 82 2.25 8.53 -15.09
CA VAL A 82 3.49 8.17 -15.81
C VAL A 82 4.38 9.41 -15.95
N TYR A 83 5.66 9.26 -15.66
CA TYR A 83 6.67 10.31 -15.82
C TYR A 83 7.43 10.14 -17.12
N LEU A 84 7.60 11.24 -17.87
CA LEU A 84 8.26 11.25 -19.16
C LEU A 84 9.31 12.36 -19.25
N THR A 85 10.44 12.09 -19.88
CA THR A 85 11.39 13.13 -20.34
C THR A 85 10.76 13.96 -21.47
N GLN A 86 11.35 15.12 -21.80
CA GLN A 86 10.87 15.91 -22.94
C GLN A 86 10.89 15.11 -24.26
N ALA A 87 11.97 14.38 -24.55
CA ALA A 87 12.08 13.57 -25.76
C ALA A 87 11.07 12.40 -25.81
N GLN A 88 10.73 11.83 -24.65
CA GLN A 88 9.68 10.80 -24.52
C GLN A 88 8.28 11.38 -24.74
N ALA A 89 8.00 12.60 -24.27
CA ALA A 89 6.70 13.25 -24.43
C ALA A 89 6.43 13.79 -25.85
N GLU A 90 7.49 14.12 -26.61
CA GLU A 90 7.42 14.54 -28.01
C GLU A 90 7.33 13.36 -29.01
N ALA A 91 7.57 12.12 -28.55
CA ALA A 91 7.59 10.93 -29.40
C ALA A 91 6.18 10.41 -29.76
N PRO A 92 6.01 9.73 -30.92
CA PRO A 92 4.82 8.95 -31.22
C PRO A 92 4.58 7.89 -30.14
N ALA A 93 3.40 7.91 -29.54
CA ALA A 93 3.09 7.14 -28.34
C ALA A 93 1.85 6.27 -28.53
N ARG A 94 1.92 5.01 -28.08
CA ARG A 94 0.84 4.03 -28.10
C ARG A 94 0.64 3.45 -26.71
N LEU A 95 -0.54 3.68 -26.14
CA LEU A 95 -0.99 3.04 -24.91
C LEU A 95 -1.49 1.63 -25.23
N GLN A 96 -0.98 0.62 -24.54
CA GLN A 96 -1.41 -0.76 -24.66
C GLN A 96 -1.76 -1.33 -23.28
N LEU A 97 -2.81 -2.13 -23.19
CA LEU A 97 -3.16 -2.93 -22.03
C LEU A 97 -3.91 -4.19 -22.43
N SER A 98 -3.91 -5.22 -21.60
CA SER A 98 -4.90 -6.31 -21.68
C SER A 98 -5.86 -6.27 -20.50
N TYR A 99 -7.10 -6.67 -20.74
CA TYR A 99 -8.12 -6.78 -19.70
C TYR A 99 -8.90 -8.09 -19.80
N LEU A 100 -9.41 -8.53 -18.65
CA LEU A 100 -10.34 -9.66 -18.48
C LEU A 100 -11.48 -9.20 -17.56
N ASN A 101 -12.73 -9.61 -17.82
CA ASN A 101 -13.88 -9.24 -16.99
C ASN A 101 -14.74 -10.43 -16.59
N ALA A 102 -15.58 -10.23 -15.57
CA ALA A 102 -16.52 -11.24 -15.11
C ALA A 102 -17.48 -11.66 -16.23
N VAL A 103 -17.83 -12.96 -16.28
CA VAL A 103 -18.74 -13.56 -17.28
C VAL A 103 -20.15 -12.95 -17.22
N VAL A 104 -20.52 -12.40 -16.06
CA VAL A 104 -21.83 -11.79 -15.78
C VAL A 104 -21.97 -10.33 -16.23
N VAL A 105 -20.88 -9.67 -16.64
CA VAL A 105 -20.94 -8.33 -17.24
C VAL A 105 -21.71 -8.38 -18.56
N ALA A 106 -22.55 -7.38 -18.81
CA ALA A 106 -23.29 -7.18 -20.07
C ALA A 106 -22.49 -6.30 -21.06
N PRO A 107 -21.80 -6.86 -22.06
CA PRO A 107 -20.97 -6.08 -23.00
C PRO A 107 -21.76 -5.12 -23.88
N GLU A 108 -23.08 -5.30 -23.94
CA GLU A 108 -24.00 -4.51 -24.76
C GLU A 108 -24.22 -3.09 -24.20
N VAL A 109 -23.92 -2.87 -22.91
CA VAL A 109 -24.05 -1.59 -22.19
C VAL A 109 -22.82 -1.22 -21.34
N SER A 110 -21.99 -2.22 -20.97
CA SER A 110 -20.82 -2.02 -20.11
C SER A 110 -19.60 -1.56 -20.91
N HIS A 111 -18.90 -0.55 -20.42
CA HIS A 111 -17.82 0.11 -21.15
C HIS A 111 -16.67 0.57 -20.25
N LEU A 112 -15.47 0.53 -20.82
CA LEU A 112 -14.21 1.04 -20.28
C LEU A 112 -13.81 2.28 -21.07
N ASP A 113 -13.84 3.44 -20.42
CA ASP A 113 -13.31 4.70 -20.92
C ASP A 113 -11.89 4.91 -20.37
N ILE A 114 -11.03 5.52 -21.19
CA ILE A 114 -9.63 5.80 -20.82
C ILE A 114 -9.34 7.29 -21.10
N ARG A 115 -8.79 7.98 -20.10
CA ARG A 115 -8.36 9.37 -20.19
C ARG A 115 -6.87 9.51 -19.99
N VAL A 116 -6.26 10.45 -20.71
CA VAL A 116 -4.89 10.93 -20.45
C VAL A 116 -4.92 12.44 -20.32
N ASN A 117 -4.34 12.97 -19.24
CA ASN A 117 -4.31 14.41 -18.93
C ASN A 117 -5.68 15.10 -19.00
N GLY A 118 -6.75 14.37 -18.64
CA GLY A 118 -8.15 14.84 -18.69
C GLY A 118 -8.83 14.77 -20.06
N THR A 119 -8.17 14.25 -21.10
CA THR A 119 -8.74 14.06 -22.45
C THR A 119 -9.17 12.61 -22.64
N ASP A 120 -10.43 12.37 -23.03
CA ASP A 120 -10.93 11.04 -23.39
C ASP A 120 -10.26 10.53 -24.68
N LEU A 121 -9.72 9.30 -24.65
CA LEU A 121 -9.12 8.63 -25.80
C LEU A 121 -10.09 7.76 -26.59
N GLY A 122 -11.23 7.41 -26.01
CA GLY A 122 -12.25 6.55 -26.61
C GLY A 122 -12.90 5.62 -25.60
N ARG A 123 -13.98 4.98 -26.06
CA ARG A 123 -14.84 4.08 -25.30
C ARG A 123 -14.74 2.66 -25.85
N SER A 124 -14.41 1.69 -25.00
CA SER A 124 -14.33 0.27 -25.37
C SER A 124 -15.42 -0.54 -24.66
N ALA A 125 -16.15 -1.40 -25.37
CA ALA A 125 -17.12 -2.30 -24.76
C ALA A 125 -16.40 -3.39 -23.92
N ILE A 126 -16.90 -3.69 -22.72
CA ILE A 126 -16.30 -4.68 -21.81
C ILE A 126 -16.81 -6.08 -22.19
N ALA A 127 -16.05 -6.79 -23.04
CA ALA A 127 -16.50 -7.99 -23.77
C ALA A 127 -15.62 -9.24 -23.60
N SER A 128 -14.67 -9.22 -22.68
CA SER A 128 -13.51 -10.12 -22.62
C SER A 128 -13.56 -11.03 -21.39
N SER A 129 -14.51 -11.97 -21.38
CA SER A 129 -14.72 -12.88 -20.25
C SER A 129 -14.23 -14.32 -20.46
N SER A 130 -13.86 -14.69 -21.69
CA SER A 130 -13.32 -16.02 -22.03
C SER A 130 -11.79 -16.07 -22.13
N ALA A 131 -11.17 -14.97 -22.53
CA ALA A 131 -9.73 -14.77 -22.59
C ALA A 131 -9.40 -13.27 -22.51
N PRO A 132 -8.21 -12.88 -22.02
CA PRO A 132 -7.79 -11.48 -22.00
C PRO A 132 -7.75 -10.89 -23.41
N SER A 133 -8.27 -9.67 -23.58
CA SER A 133 -8.22 -8.95 -24.86
C SER A 133 -7.34 -7.71 -24.74
N VAL A 134 -6.59 -7.40 -25.81
CA VAL A 134 -5.69 -6.25 -25.85
C VAL A 134 -6.42 -5.03 -26.40
N ILE A 135 -6.37 -3.94 -25.65
CA ILE A 135 -6.68 -2.59 -26.13
C ILE A 135 -5.35 -1.93 -26.50
N ALA A 136 -5.29 -1.33 -27.69
CA ALA A 136 -4.15 -0.53 -28.15
C ALA A 136 -4.67 0.78 -28.75
N LEU A 137 -4.22 1.91 -28.22
CA LEU A 137 -4.66 3.26 -28.59
C LEU A 137 -3.44 4.10 -28.98
N ASP A 138 -3.43 4.62 -30.20
CA ASP A 138 -2.45 5.62 -30.64
C ASP A 138 -2.81 6.98 -30.04
N LEU A 139 -1.87 7.61 -29.35
CA LEU A 139 -2.10 8.87 -28.65
C LEU A 139 -1.89 10.06 -29.60
N PRO A 140 -2.81 11.06 -29.62
CA PRO A 140 -2.60 12.30 -30.34
C PRO A 140 -1.33 13.04 -29.90
N GLY A 141 -0.54 13.52 -30.86
CA GLY A 141 0.66 14.31 -30.59
C GLY A 141 0.34 15.59 -29.80
N GLY A 142 1.16 15.90 -28.79
CA GLY A 142 0.95 17.03 -27.88
C GLY A 142 -0.02 16.76 -26.71
N LEU A 143 -0.57 15.55 -26.60
CA LEU A 143 -1.36 15.14 -25.42
C LEU A 143 -0.48 14.84 -24.19
N LEU A 144 0.70 14.25 -24.43
CA LEU A 144 1.74 14.00 -23.43
C LEU A 144 2.57 15.26 -23.16
N ARG A 145 3.18 15.32 -21.98
CA ARG A 145 3.98 16.45 -21.47
C ARG A 145 5.25 15.92 -20.80
N ALA A 146 6.30 16.73 -20.77
CA ALA A 146 7.45 16.45 -19.92
C ALA A 146 7.04 16.47 -18.43
N GLY A 147 7.59 15.57 -17.63
CA GLY A 147 7.19 15.36 -16.23
C GLY A 147 5.96 14.44 -16.11
N ALA A 148 5.07 14.78 -15.17
CA ALA A 148 3.93 13.96 -14.78
C ALA A 148 2.78 14.00 -15.81
N ASN A 149 2.26 12.83 -16.17
CA ASN A 149 1.07 12.65 -17.00
C ASN A 149 0.09 11.71 -16.30
N THR A 150 -1.16 12.15 -16.09
CA THR A 150 -2.17 11.34 -15.40
C THR A 150 -2.94 10.48 -16.40
N ILE A 151 -3.03 9.18 -16.14
CA ILE A 151 -3.86 8.22 -16.88
C ILE A 151 -5.00 7.78 -15.94
N GLU A 152 -6.26 7.90 -16.37
CA GLU A 152 -7.45 7.51 -15.61
C GLU A 152 -8.25 6.45 -16.40
N PHE A 153 -8.59 5.36 -15.72
CA PHE A 153 -9.42 4.26 -16.24
C PHE A 153 -10.78 4.30 -15.54
N LEU A 154 -11.86 4.33 -16.32
CA LEU A 154 -13.23 4.39 -15.81
C LEU A 154 -14.02 3.22 -16.40
N ALA A 155 -14.51 2.31 -15.55
CA ALA A 155 -15.38 1.22 -15.98
C ALA A 155 -16.80 1.43 -15.46
N SER A 156 -17.74 1.58 -16.40
CA SER A 156 -19.17 1.46 -16.15
C SER A 156 -19.60 0.05 -16.52
N GLN A 157 -20.07 -0.72 -15.54
CA GLN A 157 -20.39 -2.15 -15.66
C GLN A 157 -21.83 -2.38 -15.25
N ARG A 158 -22.57 -3.24 -15.97
CA ARG A 158 -23.92 -3.66 -15.60
C ARG A 158 -24.01 -5.19 -15.70
N HIS A 159 -24.80 -5.80 -14.82
CA HIS A 159 -24.99 -7.24 -14.75
C HIS A 159 -26.03 -7.71 -15.78
N ARG A 160 -25.79 -8.84 -16.45
CA ARG A 160 -26.55 -9.28 -17.64
C ARG A 160 -27.94 -9.86 -17.36
N THR A 161 -28.17 -10.40 -16.16
CA THR A 161 -29.38 -11.18 -15.82
C THR A 161 -29.96 -10.90 -14.43
N ASP A 162 -29.46 -9.87 -13.74
CA ASP A 162 -29.82 -9.54 -12.35
C ASP A 162 -29.66 -8.03 -12.18
N CYS A 163 -30.54 -7.40 -11.38
CA CYS A 163 -30.56 -5.95 -11.13
C CYS A 163 -30.61 -5.62 -9.63
N THR A 164 -30.18 -6.53 -8.76
CA THR A 164 -30.03 -6.32 -7.32
C THR A 164 -28.72 -5.61 -6.97
N VAL A 165 -28.64 -5.02 -5.77
CA VAL A 165 -27.36 -4.52 -5.20
C VAL A 165 -26.35 -5.67 -5.03
N ALA A 166 -26.80 -6.89 -4.74
CA ALA A 166 -25.94 -8.05 -4.49
C ALA A 166 -25.12 -8.44 -5.74
N SER A 167 -25.74 -8.49 -6.92
CA SER A 167 -25.04 -8.87 -8.17
C SER A 167 -23.95 -7.86 -8.58
N THR A 168 -24.00 -6.62 -8.07
CA THR A 168 -22.95 -5.62 -8.32
C THR A 168 -21.58 -6.01 -7.74
N TYR A 169 -21.53 -6.87 -6.72
CA TYR A 169 -20.29 -7.37 -6.15
C TYR A 169 -19.60 -8.43 -7.02
N GLU A 170 -20.32 -9.03 -7.98
CA GLU A 170 -19.76 -9.95 -8.98
C GLU A 170 -19.17 -9.22 -10.19
N LEU A 171 -19.44 -7.92 -10.35
CA LEU A 171 -18.93 -7.10 -11.44
C LEU A 171 -17.47 -6.69 -11.19
N TRP A 172 -16.58 -7.15 -12.06
CA TRP A 172 -15.18 -6.74 -12.09
C TRP A 172 -14.60 -6.77 -13.51
N THR A 173 -13.68 -5.84 -13.75
CA THR A 173 -12.74 -5.82 -14.87
C THR A 173 -11.32 -5.72 -14.31
N GLN A 174 -10.45 -6.68 -14.64
CA GLN A 174 -9.06 -6.74 -14.20
C GLN A 174 -8.13 -6.31 -15.33
N ILE A 175 -7.12 -5.49 -15.02
CA ILE A 175 -6.05 -5.08 -15.93
C ILE A 175 -4.70 -5.57 -15.38
N ASP A 176 -3.86 -6.14 -16.25
CA ASP A 176 -2.62 -6.85 -15.87
C ASP A 176 -1.35 -6.02 -16.12
N SER A 177 -0.45 -5.95 -15.14
CA SER A 177 0.76 -5.09 -15.17
C SER A 177 1.71 -5.43 -16.31
N SER A 178 1.86 -6.71 -16.64
CA SER A 178 2.77 -7.17 -17.69
C SER A 178 2.36 -6.69 -19.09
N THR A 179 1.10 -6.25 -19.23
CA THR A 179 0.52 -5.80 -20.50
C THR A 179 0.20 -4.31 -20.53
N ALA A 180 0.01 -3.67 -19.38
CA ALA A 180 -0.38 -2.27 -19.23
C ALA A 180 0.85 -1.34 -19.31
N MET A 181 1.16 -0.92 -20.54
CA MET A 181 2.37 -0.16 -20.87
C MET A 181 2.08 1.01 -21.82
N LEU A 182 2.80 2.11 -21.62
CA LEU A 182 2.95 3.15 -22.62
C LEU A 182 4.20 2.84 -23.46
N SER A 183 4.01 2.63 -24.76
CA SER A 183 5.10 2.40 -25.72
C SER A 183 5.37 3.66 -26.54
N LEU A 184 6.65 4.00 -26.73
CA LEU A 184 7.11 5.23 -27.39
C LEU A 184 8.06 4.89 -28.52
N GLU A 185 7.84 5.41 -29.74
CA GLU A 185 8.69 5.10 -30.90
C GLU A 185 9.81 6.14 -31.06
N GLY A 186 11.06 5.69 -30.96
CA GLY A 186 12.24 6.56 -31.15
C GLY A 186 13.54 5.97 -30.58
N ALA A 187 14.67 6.47 -31.10
CA ALA A 187 15.99 6.08 -30.62
C ALA A 187 16.29 6.71 -29.24
N ASP A 188 17.10 6.02 -28.43
CA ASP A 188 17.53 6.42 -27.08
C ASP A 188 16.43 6.75 -26.04
N LEU A 189 15.14 6.60 -26.38
CA LEU A 189 14.02 7.00 -25.51
C LEU A 189 13.93 6.24 -24.17
N GLY A 190 14.69 5.16 -23.97
CA GLY A 190 14.80 4.47 -22.67
C GLY A 190 15.76 5.13 -21.67
N GLN A 191 16.52 6.16 -22.10
CA GLN A 191 17.57 6.78 -21.30
C GLN A 191 17.12 8.08 -20.62
N VAL A 192 17.24 8.13 -19.30
CA VAL A 192 17.12 9.35 -18.50
C VAL A 192 18.47 10.05 -18.47
N ARG A 193 18.51 11.32 -18.93
CA ARG A 193 19.76 12.09 -19.10
C ARG A 193 19.90 13.29 -18.14
N GLN A 194 18.93 13.51 -17.26
CA GLN A 194 18.92 14.62 -16.29
C GLN A 194 18.42 14.17 -14.92
N LEU A 195 18.95 14.76 -13.84
CA LEU A 195 18.50 14.46 -12.47
C LEU A 195 17.02 14.85 -12.24
N ALA A 196 16.56 15.94 -12.87
CA ALA A 196 15.16 16.37 -12.76
C ALA A 196 14.17 15.30 -13.27
N ASP A 197 14.58 14.56 -14.29
CA ASP A 197 13.81 13.53 -14.98
C ASP A 197 13.88 12.15 -14.30
N LEU A 198 14.52 12.00 -13.12
CA LEU A 198 14.73 10.69 -12.46
C LEU A 198 13.46 9.81 -12.38
N ALA A 199 12.29 10.39 -12.12
CA ALA A 199 11.02 9.65 -12.08
C ALA A 199 10.64 8.96 -13.40
N ALA A 200 11.18 9.39 -14.54
CA ALA A 200 10.98 8.77 -15.85
C ALA A 200 11.74 7.43 -16.04
N VAL A 201 12.52 6.97 -15.05
CA VAL A 201 12.96 5.57 -14.94
C VAL A 201 11.75 4.62 -14.85
N GLY A 202 10.65 5.09 -14.23
CA GLY A 202 9.36 4.39 -14.21
C GLY A 202 9.38 3.08 -13.41
N LEU A 203 8.53 2.15 -13.85
CA LEU A 203 8.31 0.83 -13.24
C LEU A 203 8.79 -0.29 -14.16
N ASP A 204 9.11 -1.44 -13.57
CA ASP A 204 9.28 -2.72 -14.24
C ASP A 204 7.92 -3.41 -14.50
N ALA A 205 7.94 -4.61 -15.11
CA ALA A 205 6.73 -5.39 -15.39
C ALA A 205 5.96 -5.87 -14.14
N ASN A 206 6.58 -5.82 -12.95
CA ASN A 206 6.01 -6.23 -11.67
C ASN A 206 5.39 -5.06 -10.88
N GLY A 207 5.65 -3.81 -11.30
CA GLY A 207 5.21 -2.60 -10.60
C GLY A 207 6.19 -2.08 -9.54
N ASN A 208 7.48 -2.40 -9.68
CA ASN A 208 8.56 -1.94 -8.83
C ASN A 208 9.52 -1.02 -9.61
N THR A 209 10.29 -0.22 -8.87
CA THR A 209 11.53 0.38 -9.38
C THR A 209 12.69 -0.24 -8.61
N THR A 210 13.79 -0.60 -9.29
CA THR A 210 14.95 -1.25 -8.67
C THR A 210 16.17 -0.36 -8.79
N ILE A 211 16.73 0.04 -7.64
CA ILE A 211 18.07 0.60 -7.54
C ILE A 211 19.06 -0.54 -7.40
N ARG A 212 19.99 -0.62 -8.35
CA ARG A 212 21.20 -1.43 -8.27
C ARG A 212 22.31 -0.56 -7.69
N LEU A 213 22.65 -0.76 -6.43
CA LEU A 213 23.71 0.01 -5.76
C LEU A 213 25.07 -0.65 -6.01
N ILE A 214 25.87 -0.04 -6.89
CA ILE A 214 27.28 -0.36 -7.06
C ILE A 214 28.05 0.54 -6.09
N THR A 215 28.34 0.01 -4.91
CA THR A 215 29.13 0.66 -3.85
C THR A 215 30.24 -0.30 -3.38
N PRO A 216 31.48 0.16 -3.15
CA PRO A 216 32.62 -0.72 -2.91
C PRO A 216 32.61 -1.39 -1.53
N ASP A 217 32.04 -0.74 -0.51
CA ASP A 217 32.06 -1.23 0.87
C ASP A 217 30.92 -0.63 1.72
N LEU A 218 30.05 -1.48 2.27
CA LEU A 218 28.96 -1.11 3.20
C LEU A 218 29.27 -1.41 4.67
N THR A 219 30.50 -1.82 4.99
CA THR A 219 30.98 -1.97 6.38
C THR A 219 31.54 -0.66 6.94
N GLN A 220 31.94 0.28 6.08
CA GLN A 220 32.41 1.61 6.48
C GLN A 220 31.23 2.51 6.94
N PRO A 221 31.20 2.99 8.20
CA PRO A 221 30.05 3.74 8.72
C PRO A 221 29.69 5.01 7.94
N GLU A 222 30.68 5.70 7.36
CA GLU A 222 30.41 6.89 6.54
C GLU A 222 29.84 6.52 5.16
N ALA A 223 30.38 5.49 4.50
CA ALA A 223 29.86 4.96 3.24
C ALA A 223 28.39 4.56 3.38
N THR A 224 28.06 3.84 4.46
CA THR A 224 26.70 3.39 4.74
C THR A 224 25.76 4.52 5.14
N ARG A 225 26.23 5.54 5.89
CA ARG A 225 25.47 6.78 6.11
C ARG A 225 25.11 7.46 4.78
N VAL A 226 26.08 7.60 3.88
CA VAL A 226 25.88 8.26 2.58
C VAL A 226 24.99 7.42 1.65
N ALA A 227 25.10 6.09 1.68
CA ALA A 227 24.21 5.19 0.94
C ALA A 227 22.74 5.32 1.41
N ILE A 228 22.50 5.39 2.72
CA ILE A 228 21.15 5.56 3.29
C ILE A 228 20.59 6.96 3.01
N ASP A 229 21.41 8.01 3.06
CA ASP A 229 21.03 9.36 2.64
C ASP A 229 20.64 9.41 1.15
N LEU A 230 21.48 8.84 0.29
CA LEU A 230 21.23 8.74 -1.16
C LEU A 230 19.96 7.94 -1.47
N ALA A 231 19.76 6.79 -0.82
CA ALA A 231 18.59 5.93 -1.03
C ALA A 231 17.29 6.68 -0.71
N GLN A 232 17.23 7.41 0.41
CA GLN A 232 16.07 8.24 0.75
C GLN A 232 15.84 9.36 -0.27
N LYS A 233 16.89 10.08 -0.67
CA LYS A 233 16.81 11.15 -1.68
C LYS A 233 16.32 10.63 -3.04
N LEU A 234 16.77 9.45 -3.45
CA LEU A 234 16.30 8.78 -4.67
C LEU A 234 14.83 8.36 -4.56
N ALA A 235 14.39 7.82 -3.43
CA ALA A 235 12.97 7.47 -3.24
C ALA A 235 12.05 8.69 -3.36
N LEU A 236 12.47 9.83 -2.81
CA LEU A 236 11.76 11.10 -2.96
C LEU A 236 11.80 11.65 -4.39
N ALA A 237 12.89 11.48 -5.13
CA ALA A 237 13.05 11.96 -6.51
C ALA A 237 12.32 11.10 -7.56
N LEU A 238 12.29 9.78 -7.36
CA LEU A 238 11.69 8.78 -8.25
C LEU A 238 10.15 8.76 -8.19
N ARG A 239 9.55 9.18 -7.07
CA ARG A 239 8.08 9.28 -6.87
C ARG A 239 7.31 7.97 -7.04
N VAL A 240 7.97 6.84 -6.78
CA VAL A 240 7.42 5.48 -6.95
C VAL A 240 6.88 4.90 -5.63
N PRO A 241 5.86 4.02 -5.68
CA PRO A 241 5.31 3.39 -4.47
C PRO A 241 6.14 2.24 -3.91
N ASN A 242 6.85 1.48 -4.75
CA ASN A 242 7.63 0.32 -4.33
C ASN A 242 9.03 0.46 -4.91
N LEU A 243 10.01 0.74 -4.05
CA LEU A 243 11.41 0.89 -4.41
C LEU A 243 12.20 -0.30 -3.83
N HIS A 244 12.68 -1.18 -4.70
CA HIS A 244 13.62 -2.23 -4.34
C HIS A 244 15.05 -1.67 -4.40
N ILE A 245 15.91 -2.15 -3.50
CA ILE A 245 17.34 -1.82 -3.51
C ILE A 245 18.10 -3.14 -3.39
N GLU A 246 18.95 -3.42 -4.37
CA GLU A 246 19.86 -4.56 -4.42
C GLU A 246 21.32 -4.07 -4.54
N GLN A 247 22.28 -4.81 -4.00
CA GLN A 247 23.70 -4.51 -4.20
C GLN A 247 24.19 -5.21 -5.46
N ALA A 248 24.88 -4.46 -6.34
CA ALA A 248 25.41 -4.98 -7.60
C ALA A 248 26.92 -4.78 -7.70
N ALA A 249 27.64 -5.78 -8.21
CA ALA A 249 29.09 -5.66 -8.46
C ALA A 249 29.42 -4.97 -9.80
N THR A 250 28.47 -4.95 -10.74
CA THR A 250 28.63 -4.44 -12.10
C THR A 250 27.40 -3.67 -12.58
N LEU A 251 27.63 -2.78 -13.55
CA LEU A 251 26.56 -2.12 -14.30
C LEU A 251 25.72 -3.13 -15.09
N SER A 252 24.50 -2.76 -15.42
CA SER A 252 23.57 -3.54 -16.23
C SER A 252 24.07 -3.67 -17.68
N GLU A 253 24.06 -4.89 -18.20
CA GLU A 253 24.52 -5.21 -19.57
C GLU A 253 23.63 -4.63 -20.68
N THR A 254 22.39 -4.28 -20.34
CA THR A 254 21.39 -3.64 -21.23
C THR A 254 20.52 -2.66 -20.46
N ALA A 255 19.83 -1.77 -21.19
CA ALA A 255 18.75 -0.96 -20.64
C ALA A 255 17.53 -1.82 -20.24
N MET A 256 17.01 -1.61 -19.03
CA MET A 256 15.83 -2.31 -18.49
C MET A 256 14.82 -1.30 -17.91
N PRO A 257 13.50 -1.43 -18.20
CA PRO A 257 12.47 -0.59 -17.61
C PRO A 257 12.45 -0.68 -16.07
N GLY A 258 12.28 0.44 -15.38
CA GLY A 258 12.22 0.48 -13.91
C GLY A 258 13.57 0.26 -13.20
N VAL A 259 14.69 0.10 -13.91
CA VAL A 259 16.01 -0.14 -13.30
C VAL A 259 16.90 1.11 -13.38
N LEU A 260 17.56 1.42 -12.27
CA LEU A 260 18.59 2.46 -12.16
C LEU A 260 19.85 1.85 -11.53
N ASP A 261 20.95 1.78 -12.29
CA ASP A 261 22.28 1.55 -11.71
C ASP A 261 22.72 2.84 -10.99
N VAL A 262 23.16 2.71 -9.74
CA VAL A 262 23.65 3.81 -8.91
C VAL A 262 25.07 3.48 -8.48
N VAL A 263 26.05 4.18 -9.06
CA VAL A 263 27.46 4.05 -8.69
C VAL A 263 27.76 5.09 -7.62
N LEU A 264 28.14 4.61 -6.44
CA LEU A 264 28.39 5.41 -5.26
C LEU A 264 29.81 5.16 -4.72
N GLY A 265 30.63 6.21 -4.66
CA GLY A 265 31.90 6.16 -3.93
C GLY A 265 32.91 7.24 -4.30
N PRO A 266 34.00 7.38 -3.52
CA PRO A 266 35.11 8.26 -3.84
C PRO A 266 35.74 7.96 -5.22
N SER A 267 36.35 8.96 -5.84
CA SER A 267 36.87 8.90 -7.21
C SER A 267 37.91 7.79 -7.45
N GLY A 268 38.72 7.47 -6.43
CA GLY A 268 39.68 6.36 -6.43
C GLY A 268 39.09 4.97 -6.19
N GLN A 269 37.76 4.85 -6.06
CA GLN A 269 37.03 3.59 -5.84
C GLN A 269 35.95 3.34 -6.93
N LEU A 270 35.96 4.12 -8.01
CA LEU A 270 35.04 3.93 -9.13
C LEU A 270 35.38 2.65 -9.94
N PRO A 271 34.38 1.93 -10.48
CA PRO A 271 34.61 0.78 -11.35
C PRO A 271 35.44 1.14 -12.60
N ASP A 272 36.23 0.20 -13.11
CA ASP A 272 37.08 0.39 -14.30
C ASP A 272 36.33 0.93 -15.52
N SER A 273 35.06 0.51 -15.70
CA SER A 273 34.18 1.00 -16.77
C SER A 273 33.89 2.51 -16.72
N LEU A 274 34.13 3.15 -15.58
CA LEU A 274 33.85 4.56 -15.30
C LEU A 274 35.12 5.36 -14.97
N VAL A 275 36.32 4.79 -15.14
CA VAL A 275 37.61 5.43 -14.85
C VAL A 275 37.79 6.80 -15.55
N GLN A 276 37.14 7.01 -16.70
CA GLN A 276 37.12 8.31 -17.40
C GLN A 276 36.54 9.47 -16.57
N TYR A 277 35.65 9.18 -15.61
CA TYR A 277 35.05 10.17 -14.73
C TYR A 277 35.88 10.43 -13.45
N ALA A 278 36.86 9.55 -13.13
CA ALA A 278 37.63 9.63 -11.89
C ALA A 278 38.46 10.92 -11.75
N ALA A 279 39.00 11.46 -12.85
CA ALA A 279 39.73 12.73 -12.84
C ALA A 279 38.81 13.94 -12.53
N GLN A 280 37.56 13.90 -13.02
CA GLN A 280 36.56 14.93 -12.73
C GLN A 280 36.09 14.80 -11.27
N ALA A 281 35.79 13.57 -10.82
CA ALA A 281 35.36 13.30 -9.45
C ALA A 281 36.46 13.57 -8.41
N GLY A 282 37.73 13.39 -8.75
CA GLY A 282 38.86 13.80 -7.91
C GLY A 282 39.05 15.32 -7.82
N SER A 283 38.36 16.10 -8.66
CA SER A 283 38.41 17.57 -8.68
C SER A 283 37.22 18.23 -7.97
N GLY A 284 36.18 17.47 -7.60
CA GLY A 284 34.98 17.98 -6.94
C GLY A 284 33.82 16.97 -6.91
N SER A 285 32.75 17.33 -6.20
CA SER A 285 31.53 16.52 -6.10
C SER A 285 30.76 16.45 -7.43
N ILE A 286 30.29 15.24 -7.78
CA ILE A 286 29.50 14.95 -8.99
C ILE A 286 28.29 14.12 -8.60
N ALA A 287 27.10 14.56 -9.02
CA ALA A 287 25.94 13.71 -9.19
C ALA A 287 25.37 13.93 -10.60
N ALA A 288 25.35 12.89 -11.43
CA ALA A 288 24.89 12.99 -12.82
C ALA A 288 24.41 11.65 -13.38
N LEU A 289 23.39 11.69 -14.24
CA LEU A 289 23.11 10.58 -15.15
C LEU A 289 24.20 10.57 -16.22
N ILE A 290 24.88 9.43 -16.38
CA ILE A 290 26.00 9.28 -17.31
C ILE A 290 25.64 8.31 -18.44
N PRO A 291 26.01 8.60 -19.70
CA PRO A 291 25.84 7.65 -20.79
C PRO A 291 26.82 6.49 -20.64
N VAL A 292 26.31 5.27 -20.72
CA VAL A 292 27.10 4.02 -20.71
C VAL A 292 26.83 3.22 -22.00
N PRO A 293 27.80 2.44 -22.53
CA PRO A 293 27.63 1.74 -23.82
C PRO A 293 26.49 0.71 -23.85
N THR A 294 26.05 0.23 -22.69
CA THR A 294 24.92 -0.71 -22.54
C THR A 294 23.55 -0.03 -22.65
N GLY A 295 23.51 1.31 -22.67
CA GLY A 295 22.29 2.12 -22.69
C GLY A 295 21.53 2.13 -21.36
N ALA A 296 22.04 1.48 -20.32
CA ALA A 296 21.42 1.46 -18.99
C ALA A 296 21.32 2.86 -18.38
N ASN A 297 20.30 3.05 -17.54
CA ASN A 297 20.19 4.26 -16.72
C ASN A 297 21.21 4.16 -15.59
N THR A 298 22.31 4.92 -15.68
CA THR A 298 23.38 4.93 -14.68
C THR A 298 23.53 6.31 -14.06
N LEU A 299 23.25 6.41 -12.76
CA LEU A 299 23.56 7.58 -11.92
C LEU A 299 24.95 7.39 -11.30
N LEU A 300 25.86 8.33 -11.56
CA LEU A 300 27.15 8.43 -10.86
C LEU A 300 27.03 9.46 -9.73
N VAL A 301 27.38 9.06 -8.51
CA VAL A 301 27.52 9.93 -7.32
C VAL A 301 28.93 9.75 -6.75
N SER A 302 29.79 10.77 -6.91
CA SER A 302 31.22 10.67 -6.59
C SER A 302 31.83 12.01 -6.14
N GLY A 303 33.08 11.96 -5.67
CA GLY A 303 33.87 13.09 -5.17
C GLY A 303 35.26 12.62 -4.72
N PRO A 304 36.17 13.50 -4.25
CA PRO A 304 37.48 13.08 -3.76
C PRO A 304 37.42 12.25 -2.46
N ASP A 305 36.41 12.48 -1.62
CA ASP A 305 36.20 11.83 -0.33
C ASP A 305 34.70 11.63 -0.02
N TRP A 306 34.36 10.84 1.00
CA TRP A 306 32.97 10.55 1.39
C TRP A 306 32.17 11.80 1.81
N ALA A 307 32.83 12.84 2.36
CA ALA A 307 32.20 14.11 2.64
C ALA A 307 31.72 14.82 1.35
N SER A 308 32.56 14.82 0.31
CA SER A 308 32.23 15.36 -1.01
C SER A 308 31.17 14.52 -1.74
N VAL A 309 31.20 13.19 -1.59
CA VAL A 309 30.13 12.30 -2.07
C VAL A 309 28.81 12.60 -1.34
N SER A 310 28.85 12.85 -0.02
CA SER A 310 27.68 13.27 0.76
C SER A 310 27.15 14.65 0.35
N GLN A 311 28.01 15.55 -0.15
CA GLN A 311 27.57 16.83 -0.74
C GLN A 311 26.94 16.62 -2.13
N ALA A 312 27.41 15.64 -2.90
CA ALA A 312 26.87 15.34 -4.23
C ALA A 312 25.40 14.89 -4.19
N THR A 313 24.97 14.17 -3.14
CA THR A 313 23.58 13.70 -3.03
C THR A 313 22.55 14.85 -2.99
N GLU A 314 22.91 16.04 -2.49
CA GLU A 314 22.02 17.20 -2.43
C GLU A 314 21.57 17.72 -3.78
N ALA A 315 22.35 17.48 -4.85
CA ALA A 315 21.98 17.82 -6.21
C ALA A 315 20.70 17.08 -6.67
N ILE A 316 20.43 15.90 -6.11
CA ILE A 316 19.23 15.10 -6.42
C ILE A 316 17.97 15.81 -5.92
N MET A 317 17.95 16.24 -4.65
CA MET A 317 16.82 17.00 -4.09
C MET A 317 16.71 18.40 -4.70
N THR A 318 17.82 18.99 -5.12
CA THR A 318 17.84 20.29 -5.83
C THR A 318 17.20 20.20 -7.22
N ALA A 319 17.45 19.11 -7.96
CA ALA A 319 16.91 18.90 -9.31
C ALA A 319 15.51 18.24 -9.33
N ALA A 320 15.21 17.39 -8.37
CA ALA A 320 13.98 16.60 -8.28
C ALA A 320 13.27 16.74 -6.91
N PRO A 321 12.91 17.97 -6.48
CA PRO A 321 12.26 18.19 -5.18
C PRO A 321 10.85 17.62 -5.10
N VAL A 322 10.44 17.20 -3.89
CA VAL A 322 9.04 16.86 -3.59
C VAL A 322 8.18 18.11 -3.70
N SER A 323 7.06 18.01 -4.44
CA SER A 323 6.12 19.10 -4.66
C SER A 323 4.79 18.55 -5.20
N ASP A 324 3.71 19.33 -5.09
CA ASP A 324 2.37 18.91 -5.54
C ASP A 324 2.30 18.70 -7.06
N GLY A 325 3.10 19.45 -7.82
CA GLY A 325 3.30 19.25 -9.27
C GLY A 325 4.12 18.01 -9.63
N ARG A 326 4.64 17.28 -8.63
CA ARG A 326 5.29 15.97 -8.76
C ARG A 326 4.56 14.94 -7.88
N PRO A 327 3.32 14.53 -8.22
CA PRO A 327 2.59 13.46 -7.53
C PRO A 327 3.35 12.12 -7.53
N ARG A 328 2.95 11.18 -6.67
CA ARG A 328 3.47 9.80 -6.76
C ARG A 328 2.73 9.02 -7.86
N ILE A 329 3.37 8.01 -8.44
CA ILE A 329 2.77 7.15 -9.47
C ILE A 329 1.44 6.52 -9.00
N ASP A 330 1.35 6.15 -7.72
CA ASP A 330 0.13 5.61 -7.10
C ASP A 330 -0.85 6.66 -6.56
N LEU A 331 -0.50 7.95 -6.56
CA LEU A 331 -1.25 9.03 -5.90
C LEU A 331 -1.34 10.27 -6.82
N PRO A 332 -2.20 10.23 -7.87
CA PRO A 332 -2.36 11.32 -8.84
C PRO A 332 -3.15 12.53 -8.30
N TYR A 333 -3.83 12.40 -7.15
CA TYR A 333 -4.65 13.44 -6.54
C TYR A 333 -4.01 13.95 -5.24
N ALA A 334 -4.36 15.17 -4.84
CA ALA A 334 -3.89 15.76 -3.58
C ALA A 334 -4.42 14.98 -2.36
N ILE A 335 -3.55 14.82 -1.36
CA ILE A 335 -3.87 14.17 -0.07
C ILE A 335 -3.56 15.20 1.03
N PRO A 336 -4.50 16.10 1.38
CA PRO A 336 -4.23 17.17 2.32
C PRO A 336 -4.12 16.63 3.75
N THR A 337 -3.17 17.16 4.52
CA THR A 337 -3.11 16.94 5.97
C THR A 337 -4.19 17.76 6.67
N MET A 338 -5.21 17.08 7.21
CA MET A 338 -6.33 17.71 7.89
C MET A 338 -6.02 17.98 9.37
N LEU A 339 -6.29 19.20 9.81
CA LEU A 339 -6.20 19.65 11.20
C LEU A 339 -7.59 19.81 11.84
N GLY A 340 -7.62 19.96 13.16
CA GLY A 340 -8.87 20.14 13.91
C GLY A 340 -9.68 21.34 13.42
N GLY A 341 -10.99 21.15 13.29
CA GLY A 341 -11.93 22.18 12.83
C GLY A 341 -11.91 22.49 11.33
N GLN A 342 -11.09 21.81 10.53
CA GLN A 342 -11.01 22.04 9.09
C GLN A 342 -12.12 21.37 8.28
N ALA A 343 -12.37 21.93 7.10
CA ALA A 343 -13.30 21.44 6.09
C ALA A 343 -12.62 21.46 4.71
N VAL A 344 -12.92 20.46 3.88
CA VAL A 344 -12.41 20.33 2.50
C VAL A 344 -13.55 19.86 1.59
N SER A 345 -13.64 20.36 0.37
CA SER A 345 -14.64 19.87 -0.59
C SER A 345 -14.15 18.60 -1.29
N LEU A 346 -15.08 17.75 -1.72
CA LEU A 346 -14.71 16.55 -2.47
C LEU A 346 -14.12 16.89 -3.86
N ALA A 347 -14.41 18.08 -4.41
CA ALA A 347 -13.74 18.62 -5.60
C ALA A 347 -12.22 18.81 -5.37
N ASP A 348 -11.82 19.37 -4.22
CA ASP A 348 -10.40 19.59 -3.86
C ASP A 348 -9.65 18.25 -3.68
N LEU A 349 -10.38 17.19 -3.32
CA LEU A 349 -9.89 15.81 -3.18
C LEU A 349 -9.96 15.00 -4.49
N GLY A 350 -10.23 15.64 -5.63
CA GLY A 350 -10.24 14.99 -6.94
C GLY A 350 -11.45 14.09 -7.21
N VAL A 351 -12.54 14.22 -6.45
CA VAL A 351 -13.81 13.51 -6.67
C VAL A 351 -14.76 14.42 -7.47
N PRO A 352 -15.12 14.07 -8.72
CA PRO A 352 -16.00 14.88 -9.55
C PRO A 352 -17.47 14.74 -9.14
N THR A 353 -18.32 15.67 -9.57
CA THR A 353 -19.78 15.45 -9.58
C THR A 353 -20.09 14.30 -10.52
N THR A 354 -20.94 13.37 -10.10
CA THR A 354 -21.30 12.17 -10.88
C THR A 354 -22.80 11.96 -10.90
N GLU A 355 -23.37 11.79 -12.09
CA GLU A 355 -24.73 11.26 -12.30
C GLU A 355 -24.66 9.73 -12.39
N PHE A 356 -25.58 9.03 -11.72
CA PHE A 356 -25.56 7.58 -11.59
C PHE A 356 -26.94 6.95 -11.81
N ASN A 357 -26.98 5.86 -12.57
CA ASN A 357 -28.21 5.16 -12.96
C ASN A 357 -28.23 3.65 -12.61
N GLY A 358 -27.24 3.14 -11.89
CA GLY A 358 -27.22 1.75 -11.39
C GLY A 358 -27.92 1.57 -10.03
N ARG A 359 -27.47 0.57 -9.29
CA ARG A 359 -27.83 0.24 -7.90
C ARG A 359 -26.71 0.59 -6.91
N ARG A 360 -25.43 0.34 -7.21
CA ARG A 360 -24.33 0.57 -6.27
C ARG A 360 -23.30 1.59 -6.79
N TYR A 361 -23.40 2.82 -6.31
CA TYR A 361 -22.37 3.84 -6.50
C TYR A 361 -21.28 3.70 -5.42
N ARG A 362 -20.04 3.97 -5.80
CA ARG A 362 -18.87 3.95 -4.91
C ARG A 362 -17.93 5.09 -5.28
N THR A 363 -17.51 5.87 -4.29
CA THR A 363 -16.43 6.84 -4.44
C THR A 363 -15.49 6.79 -3.23
N LEU A 364 -14.23 7.13 -3.42
CA LEU A 364 -13.23 7.14 -2.35
C LEU A 364 -12.35 8.39 -2.45
N PHE A 365 -11.91 8.87 -1.30
CA PHE A 365 -10.94 9.96 -1.17
C PHE A 365 -9.95 9.67 -0.04
N GLN A 366 -8.78 10.30 -0.12
CA GLN A 366 -7.69 10.14 0.85
C GLN A 366 -7.30 11.49 1.43
N PHE A 367 -6.88 11.46 2.70
CA PHE A 367 -6.40 12.62 3.45
C PHE A 367 -5.42 12.12 4.52
N GLU A 368 -4.62 13.03 5.08
CA GLU A 368 -3.68 12.70 6.14
C GLU A 368 -4.10 13.31 7.48
N LEU A 369 -3.73 12.63 8.57
CA LEU A 369 -3.85 13.16 9.92
C LEU A 369 -2.45 13.25 10.56
N PRO A 370 -2.15 14.31 11.32
CA PRO A 370 -0.89 14.45 12.06
C PRO A 370 -0.53 13.23 12.94
N PRO A 371 0.77 12.99 13.20
CA PRO A 371 1.25 11.87 14.04
C PRO A 371 0.73 11.89 15.49
N ASP A 372 0.22 13.04 15.94
CA ASP A 372 -0.33 13.27 17.27
C ASP A 372 -1.87 13.34 17.30
N PHE A 373 -2.53 12.79 16.28
CA PHE A 373 -3.98 12.59 16.26
C PHE A 373 -4.43 11.59 17.34
N TYR A 374 -5.25 12.06 18.29
CA TYR A 374 -5.78 11.23 19.38
C TYR A 374 -7.30 11.43 19.55
N ALA A 375 -8.09 10.71 18.75
CA ALA A 375 -9.56 10.73 18.80
C ALA A 375 -10.23 9.37 18.53
N ASN A 376 -9.47 8.28 18.60
CA ASN A 376 -9.94 6.92 18.30
C ASN A 376 -11.07 6.40 19.22
N LEU A 377 -11.28 6.98 20.41
CA LEU A 377 -12.38 6.62 21.31
C LEU A 377 -13.30 7.82 21.61
N TYR A 378 -13.17 8.95 20.90
CA TYR A 378 -13.94 10.16 21.16
C TYR A 378 -14.05 11.10 19.95
N GLY A 379 -15.29 11.36 19.53
CA GLY A 379 -15.65 12.40 18.56
C GLY A 379 -16.20 11.86 17.23
N GLU A 380 -17.01 12.69 16.57
CA GLU A 380 -17.69 12.38 15.32
C GLU A 380 -17.18 13.31 14.21
N ALA A 381 -16.77 12.75 13.08
CA ALA A 381 -16.55 13.52 11.86
C ALA A 381 -17.86 13.69 11.07
N GLU A 382 -17.93 14.72 10.24
CA GLU A 382 -19.13 15.05 9.46
C GLU A 382 -18.84 14.98 7.95
N LEU A 383 -19.67 14.23 7.22
CA LEU A 383 -19.82 14.36 5.78
C LEU A 383 -21.04 15.24 5.51
N VAL A 384 -20.83 16.45 5.02
CA VAL A 384 -21.89 17.40 4.63
C VAL A 384 -22.24 17.12 3.17
N LEU A 385 -23.22 16.23 2.98
CA LEU A 385 -23.62 15.70 1.69
C LEU A 385 -24.46 16.71 0.90
N ASP A 386 -24.01 16.98 -0.33
CA ASP A 386 -24.83 17.55 -1.39
C ASP A 386 -25.08 16.46 -2.46
N ALA A 387 -26.31 15.97 -2.54
CA ALA A 387 -26.72 14.92 -3.47
C ALA A 387 -28.21 15.04 -3.84
N ALA A 388 -28.65 14.27 -4.84
CA ALA A 388 -30.06 14.14 -5.19
C ALA A 388 -30.41 12.70 -5.57
N TYR A 389 -31.63 12.26 -5.31
CA TYR A 389 -32.18 10.99 -5.82
C TYR A 389 -33.59 11.17 -6.38
N SER A 390 -33.89 10.33 -7.37
CA SER A 390 -35.18 10.27 -8.07
C SER A 390 -36.28 9.59 -7.22
N GLY A 391 -37.55 9.82 -7.59
CA GLY A 391 -38.70 9.10 -7.01
C GLY A 391 -38.85 7.63 -7.47
N ASP A 392 -37.89 7.09 -8.22
CA ASP A 392 -37.80 5.65 -8.51
C ASP A 392 -37.15 4.89 -7.34
N VAL A 393 -36.42 5.58 -6.46
CA VAL A 393 -35.68 4.99 -5.32
C VAL A 393 -36.63 4.57 -4.19
N GLN A 394 -36.48 3.32 -3.74
CA GLN A 394 -37.33 2.65 -2.75
C GLN A 394 -36.68 2.61 -1.34
N PRO A 395 -37.48 2.39 -0.28
CA PRO A 395 -36.96 2.23 1.08
C PRO A 395 -36.03 1.02 1.19
N GLY A 396 -35.06 1.08 2.10
CA GLY A 396 -33.97 0.10 2.15
C GLY A 396 -32.84 0.39 1.16
N SER A 397 -32.87 1.57 0.52
CA SER A 397 -31.68 2.21 -0.04
C SER A 397 -30.93 2.95 1.07
N GLU A 398 -29.60 3.05 1.00
CA GLU A 398 -28.76 3.58 2.08
C GLU A 398 -27.45 4.20 1.58
N ILE A 399 -26.85 5.05 2.42
CA ILE A 399 -25.55 5.69 2.22
C ILE A 399 -24.61 5.21 3.34
N ASP A 400 -23.59 4.45 2.97
CA ASP A 400 -22.61 3.89 3.89
C ASP A 400 -21.30 4.68 3.81
N ILE A 401 -20.67 4.88 4.96
CA ILE A 401 -19.33 5.48 5.08
C ILE A 401 -18.40 4.44 5.69
N TYR A 402 -17.35 4.10 4.97
CA TYR A 402 -16.26 3.23 5.42
C TYR A 402 -15.00 4.06 5.64
N ALA A 403 -14.38 3.92 6.80
CA ALA A 403 -13.12 4.55 7.16
C ALA A 403 -12.03 3.46 7.25
N ASN A 404 -10.98 3.58 6.44
CA ASN A 404 -9.90 2.59 6.31
C ASN A 404 -10.41 1.14 6.10
N GLY A 405 -11.49 0.98 5.33
CA GLY A 405 -12.11 -0.33 5.03
C GLY A 405 -13.06 -0.87 6.11
N GLN A 406 -13.22 -0.18 7.24
CA GLN A 406 -14.17 -0.54 8.31
C GLN A 406 -15.41 0.36 8.26
N ILE A 407 -16.60 -0.21 8.38
CA ILE A 407 -17.84 0.56 8.37
C ILE A 407 -17.90 1.52 9.58
N ALA A 408 -18.25 2.77 9.33
CA ALA A 408 -18.32 3.83 10.33
C ALA A 408 -19.74 4.41 10.46
N SER A 409 -20.52 4.43 9.38
CA SER A 409 -21.94 4.80 9.42
C SER A 409 -22.72 4.13 8.27
N ALA A 410 -24.01 3.88 8.49
CA ALA A 410 -24.96 3.39 7.50
C ALA A 410 -26.25 4.22 7.65
N THR A 411 -26.57 5.04 6.64
CA THR A 411 -27.63 6.06 6.72
C THR A 411 -28.75 5.74 5.71
N PRO A 412 -29.94 5.28 6.16
CA PRO A 412 -31.00 4.86 5.26
C PRO A 412 -31.71 6.05 4.59
N LEU A 413 -32.05 5.88 3.31
CA LEU A 413 -32.89 6.81 2.55
C LEU A 413 -34.37 6.50 2.81
N LEU A 414 -34.98 7.30 3.69
CA LEU A 414 -36.33 7.05 4.22
C LEU A 414 -37.49 7.63 3.39
N ARG A 415 -37.21 8.40 2.33
CA ARG A 415 -38.23 9.02 1.46
C ARG A 415 -38.28 8.36 0.09
N THR A 416 -39.49 8.28 -0.47
CA THR A 416 -39.78 7.65 -1.77
C THR A 416 -40.29 8.63 -2.82
N ASP A 417 -40.48 9.91 -2.48
CA ASP A 417 -40.92 10.96 -3.41
C ASP A 417 -39.76 11.62 -4.19
N GLY A 418 -38.56 11.04 -4.08
CA GLY A 418 -37.32 11.68 -4.47
C GLY A 418 -36.86 12.72 -3.44
N GLY A 419 -35.60 13.14 -3.51
CA GLY A 419 -35.05 14.06 -2.53
C GLY A 419 -33.78 14.75 -2.99
N MET A 420 -33.71 16.06 -2.74
CA MET A 420 -32.44 16.78 -2.71
C MET A 420 -31.90 16.74 -1.29
N LEU A 421 -30.78 16.05 -1.09
CA LEU A 421 -29.97 16.09 0.12
C LEU A 421 -29.06 17.30 -0.02
N ARG A 422 -29.46 18.46 0.50
CA ARG A 422 -28.62 19.68 0.50
C ARG A 422 -28.03 19.87 1.88
N HIS A 423 -26.71 19.96 1.97
CA HIS A 423 -25.94 20.14 3.20
C HIS A 423 -26.36 19.13 4.30
N THR A 424 -26.67 17.90 3.88
CA THR A 424 -27.18 16.85 4.78
C THR A 424 -26.03 16.26 5.58
N ILE A 425 -26.02 16.51 6.89
CA ILE A 425 -24.92 16.11 7.77
C ILE A 425 -25.06 14.63 8.13
N ILE A 426 -24.21 13.78 7.56
CA ILE A 426 -24.00 12.40 8.03
C ILE A 426 -22.83 12.42 9.01
N ARG A 427 -23.04 11.86 10.21
CA ARG A 427 -22.00 11.73 11.24
C ARG A 427 -21.48 10.31 11.31
N PHE A 428 -20.20 10.17 11.64
CA PHE A 428 -19.55 8.90 11.88
C PHE A 428 -18.42 9.03 12.93
N PRO A 429 -18.19 8.01 13.77
CA PRO A 429 -17.15 8.05 14.81
C PRO A 429 -15.76 8.02 14.19
N MET A 430 -14.81 8.73 14.81
CA MET A 430 -13.42 8.78 14.36
C MET A 430 -12.59 7.52 14.73
N THR A 431 -13.22 6.46 15.23
CA THR A 431 -12.54 5.26 15.78
C THR A 431 -11.67 4.52 14.78
N ASN A 432 -12.06 4.48 13.51
CA ASN A 432 -11.30 3.81 12.46
C ASN A 432 -10.28 4.75 11.77
N LEU A 433 -10.15 6.00 12.23
CA LEU A 433 -9.15 6.95 11.76
C LEU A 433 -7.84 6.82 12.55
N ARG A 434 -6.71 7.10 11.90
CA ARG A 434 -5.36 6.89 12.42
C ARG A 434 -4.40 8.01 12.02
N ALA A 435 -3.23 8.06 12.64
CA ALA A 435 -2.12 8.91 12.19
C ALA A 435 -1.67 8.58 10.75
N GLY A 436 -1.21 9.59 10.01
CA GLY A 436 -0.81 9.46 8.61
C GLY A 436 -2.00 9.31 7.65
N ARG A 437 -1.79 8.59 6.55
CA ARG A 437 -2.76 8.49 5.45
C ARG A 437 -3.98 7.62 5.79
N ASN A 438 -5.14 8.25 5.67
CA ASN A 438 -6.47 7.66 5.82
C ASN A 438 -7.19 7.58 4.47
N GLU A 439 -8.19 6.71 4.40
CA GLU A 439 -9.03 6.50 3.23
C GLU A 439 -10.50 6.48 3.69
N LEU A 440 -11.33 7.33 3.09
CA LEU A 440 -12.79 7.32 3.27
C LEU A 440 -13.44 6.89 1.97
N GLU A 441 -14.30 5.88 2.07
CA GLU A 441 -15.13 5.38 0.98
C GLU A 441 -16.60 5.66 1.31
N VAL A 442 -17.31 6.25 0.34
CA VAL A 442 -18.76 6.46 0.39
C VAL A 442 -19.40 5.51 -0.61
N VAL A 443 -20.24 4.61 -0.11
CA VAL A 443 -21.04 3.68 -0.91
C VAL A 443 -22.49 4.13 -0.84
N VAL A 444 -23.21 4.05 -1.96
CA VAL A 444 -24.64 4.33 -2.00
C VAL A 444 -25.34 3.15 -2.66
N ASN A 445 -26.10 2.41 -1.85
CA ASN A 445 -26.89 1.26 -2.26
C ASN A 445 -28.32 1.74 -2.57
N LEU A 446 -28.78 1.54 -3.80
CA LEU A 446 -30.05 2.02 -4.34
C LEU A 446 -30.87 0.84 -4.82
N ASN A 447 -32.00 0.60 -4.16
CA ASN A 447 -33.06 -0.26 -4.67
C ASN A 447 -34.08 0.63 -5.39
N ALA A 448 -34.46 0.32 -6.63
CA ALA A 448 -35.40 1.14 -7.41
C ALA A 448 -36.59 0.35 -7.95
N GLN A 449 -37.73 1.01 -8.18
CA GLN A 449 -38.92 0.36 -8.72
C GLN A 449 -38.67 -0.20 -10.13
N SER A 450 -37.90 0.51 -10.95
CA SER A 450 -37.54 0.04 -12.30
C SER A 450 -36.65 -1.22 -12.31
N ASP A 451 -35.97 -1.58 -11.22
CA ASP A 451 -35.23 -2.85 -11.13
C ASP A 451 -36.15 -4.07 -11.11
N GLN A 452 -37.42 -3.91 -10.73
CA GLN A 452 -38.41 -4.99 -10.77
C GLN A 452 -38.79 -5.40 -12.20
N VAL A 453 -38.41 -4.61 -13.21
CA VAL A 453 -38.68 -4.85 -14.64
C VAL A 453 -37.49 -5.53 -15.36
N CYS A 454 -36.43 -5.85 -14.60
CA CYS A 454 -35.18 -6.45 -15.09
C CYS A 454 -35.40 -7.76 -15.85
N SER A 455 -35.50 -7.65 -17.17
CA SER A 455 -35.66 -8.79 -18.08
C SER A 455 -34.29 -9.21 -18.61
N PRO A 456 -33.94 -10.51 -18.66
CA PRO A 456 -32.65 -10.95 -19.19
C PRO A 456 -32.40 -10.42 -20.61
N GLY A 457 -31.26 -9.73 -20.81
CA GLY A 457 -30.94 -9.09 -22.08
C GLY A 457 -31.59 -7.71 -22.31
N TRP A 458 -32.04 -7.01 -21.27
CA TRP A 458 -32.44 -5.60 -21.38
C TRP A 458 -31.22 -4.71 -21.67
N THR A 459 -31.18 -4.11 -22.87
CA THR A 459 -30.09 -3.23 -23.34
C THR A 459 -30.46 -1.74 -23.28
N GLY A 460 -31.36 -1.36 -22.37
CA GLY A 460 -31.73 0.04 -22.16
C GLY A 460 -30.68 0.78 -21.33
N GLU A 461 -30.66 2.10 -21.46
CA GLU A 461 -29.98 2.96 -20.49
C GLU A 461 -30.97 3.31 -19.38
N ALA A 462 -30.57 3.14 -18.12
CA ALA A 462 -31.42 3.47 -16.98
C ALA A 462 -31.48 5.01 -16.81
N PRO A 463 -32.63 5.58 -16.39
CA PRO A 463 -32.70 6.99 -16.04
C PRO A 463 -31.77 7.27 -14.86
N VAL A 464 -31.18 8.47 -14.79
CA VAL A 464 -30.35 8.89 -13.65
C VAL A 464 -31.18 8.81 -12.37
N ARG A 465 -30.77 7.92 -11.46
CA ARG A 465 -31.45 7.66 -10.19
C ARG A 465 -30.86 8.45 -9.04
N PHE A 466 -29.57 8.79 -9.11
CA PHE A 466 -28.80 9.47 -8.08
C PHE A 466 -27.79 10.44 -8.70
N VAL A 467 -27.50 11.53 -8.01
CA VAL A 467 -26.45 12.49 -8.35
C VAL A 467 -25.65 12.80 -7.10
N PHE A 468 -24.33 12.62 -7.16
CA PHE A 468 -23.39 12.93 -6.09
C PHE A 468 -22.62 14.20 -6.46
N SER A 469 -22.70 15.26 -5.66
CA SER A 469 -22.03 16.54 -5.95
C SER A 469 -20.63 16.59 -5.35
N SER A 470 -19.65 17.08 -6.12
CA SER A 470 -18.32 17.44 -5.61
C SER A 470 -18.32 18.63 -4.64
N SER A 471 -19.45 19.36 -4.52
CA SER A 471 -19.66 20.36 -3.47
C SER A 471 -19.85 19.77 -2.05
N THR A 472 -20.08 18.45 -1.96
CA THR A 472 -20.05 17.71 -0.69
C THR A 472 -18.74 18.00 0.06
N GLN A 473 -18.81 18.17 1.38
CA GLN A 473 -17.65 18.53 2.20
C GLN A 473 -17.36 17.47 3.26
N PHE A 474 -16.09 17.12 3.41
CA PHE A 474 -15.60 16.40 4.59
C PHE A 474 -15.17 17.43 5.64
N ARG A 475 -15.68 17.30 6.87
CA ARG A 475 -15.40 18.20 7.98
C ARG A 475 -14.91 17.41 9.19
N LEU A 476 -13.78 17.82 9.73
CA LEU A 476 -13.14 17.22 10.89
C LEU A 476 -13.34 18.14 12.11
N PRO A 477 -13.85 17.64 13.25
CA PRO A 477 -14.00 18.44 14.46
C PRO A 477 -12.63 18.77 15.07
N ASP A 478 -12.62 19.58 16.13
CA ASP A 478 -11.45 19.65 17.03
C ASP A 478 -11.22 18.29 17.70
N TYR A 479 -10.01 17.75 17.55
CA TYR A 479 -9.57 16.49 18.13
C TYR A 479 -8.35 16.68 19.04
N ALA A 480 -8.07 15.71 19.90
CA ALA A 480 -6.97 15.84 20.86
C ALA A 480 -5.60 15.67 20.18
N ARG A 481 -4.62 16.47 20.64
CA ARG A 481 -3.25 16.53 20.12
C ARG A 481 -2.29 15.93 21.15
N ALA A 482 -2.01 14.64 21.00
CA ALA A 482 -1.13 13.84 21.85
C ALA A 482 -0.67 12.59 21.09
N ALA A 483 0.63 12.32 21.03
CA ALA A 483 1.13 11.06 20.48
C ALA A 483 1.01 9.95 21.52
N ALA A 484 0.34 8.84 21.19
CA ALA A 484 0.24 7.65 22.03
C ALA A 484 1.37 6.67 21.68
N LEU A 485 2.28 6.39 22.62
CA LEU A 485 3.55 5.70 22.36
C LEU A 485 3.80 4.51 23.30
N PRO A 486 4.54 3.47 22.86
CA PRO A 486 4.96 3.21 21.47
C PRO A 486 3.78 2.96 20.52
N ASN A 487 3.92 3.35 19.24
CA ASN A 487 2.97 3.04 18.16
C ASN A 487 3.62 3.24 16.77
N LEU A 488 3.82 2.14 16.05
CA LEU A 488 4.46 2.12 14.73
C LEU A 488 3.68 2.88 13.64
N GLN A 489 2.40 3.21 13.83
CA GLN A 489 1.63 3.99 12.86
C GLN A 489 2.20 5.41 12.65
N GLY A 490 2.84 6.02 13.66
CA GLY A 490 3.52 7.32 13.50
C GLY A 490 4.71 7.22 12.54
N LEU A 491 5.48 6.13 12.65
CA LEU A 491 6.61 5.80 11.77
C LEU A 491 6.12 5.49 10.34
N THR A 492 5.12 4.62 10.18
CA THR A 492 4.69 4.15 8.85
C THR A 492 3.82 5.15 8.09
N GLY A 493 3.13 6.03 8.82
CA GLY A 493 2.33 7.12 8.26
C GLY A 493 3.12 8.41 7.97
N SER A 494 4.15 8.73 8.76
CA SER A 494 4.81 10.06 8.70
C SER A 494 6.29 10.11 9.13
N ALA A 495 6.92 8.95 9.35
CA ALA A 495 8.27 8.80 9.90
C ALA A 495 8.51 9.53 11.25
N TRP A 496 7.45 9.77 12.02
CA TRP A 496 7.53 10.45 13.31
C TRP A 496 8.04 9.50 14.42
N PRO A 497 8.89 9.95 15.36
CA PRO A 497 9.45 11.30 15.53
C PRO A 497 10.70 11.60 14.66
N TYR A 498 11.29 10.56 14.06
CA TYR A 498 12.60 10.61 13.39
C TYR A 498 12.73 11.63 12.24
N ALA A 499 11.62 12.05 11.63
CA ALA A 499 11.57 13.11 10.61
C ALA A 499 11.29 14.53 11.17
N GLU A 500 11.38 14.70 12.48
CA GLU A 500 11.39 15.98 13.22
C GLU A 500 12.63 16.14 14.12
N ASP A 501 13.30 15.04 14.48
CA ASP A 501 14.60 15.06 15.19
C ASP A 501 15.71 15.70 14.32
N GLN A 502 16.71 16.33 14.96
CA GLN A 502 17.85 16.94 14.26
C GLN A 502 18.88 15.91 13.78
N GLN A 503 19.00 14.80 14.50
CA GLN A 503 19.91 13.70 14.23
C GLN A 503 19.30 12.42 14.81
N VAL A 504 19.38 11.31 14.06
CA VAL A 504 18.85 10.01 14.50
C VAL A 504 19.99 8.98 14.52
N PRO A 505 20.43 8.50 15.68
CA PRO A 505 21.37 7.39 15.77
C PRO A 505 20.73 6.10 15.23
N VAL A 506 21.39 5.51 14.24
CA VAL A 506 21.05 4.22 13.64
C VAL A 506 22.15 3.21 13.97
N VAL A 507 21.81 2.10 14.61
CA VAL A 507 22.73 0.99 14.87
C VAL A 507 22.41 -0.16 13.91
N LEU A 508 23.45 -0.75 13.33
CA LEU A 508 23.35 -1.83 12.35
C LEU A 508 24.02 -3.11 12.86
N GLY A 509 23.61 -4.27 12.32
CA GLY A 509 24.35 -5.53 12.42
C GLY A 509 25.71 -5.48 11.72
N GLU A 510 26.53 -6.50 11.89
CA GLU A 510 27.90 -6.50 11.36
C GLU A 510 28.00 -6.65 9.83
N GLY A 511 26.94 -7.14 9.17
CA GLY A 511 26.96 -7.49 7.75
C GLY A 511 26.28 -6.47 6.81
N PRO A 512 26.50 -6.62 5.49
CA PRO A 512 25.95 -5.70 4.50
C PRO A 512 24.42 -5.82 4.36
N GLN A 513 23.81 -6.93 4.77
CA GLN A 513 22.36 -7.11 4.63
C GLN A 513 21.59 -6.30 5.69
N ALA A 514 22.17 -6.05 6.87
CA ALA A 514 21.64 -5.05 7.81
C ALA A 514 21.61 -3.63 7.21
N ALA A 515 22.65 -3.22 6.47
CA ALA A 515 22.67 -1.94 5.76
C ALA A 515 21.59 -1.87 4.65
N MET A 516 21.37 -2.95 3.89
CA MET A 516 20.29 -3.05 2.90
C MET A 516 18.89 -3.00 3.53
N ALA A 517 18.71 -3.63 4.70
CA ALA A 517 17.45 -3.60 5.44
C ALA A 517 17.17 -2.21 6.02
N ALA A 518 18.21 -1.53 6.54
CA ALA A 518 18.14 -0.16 7.00
C ALA A 518 17.79 0.83 5.87
N MET A 519 18.43 0.70 4.70
CA MET A 519 18.06 1.46 3.50
C MET A 519 16.59 1.23 3.16
N THR A 520 16.13 -0.01 3.11
CA THR A 520 14.74 -0.37 2.78
C THR A 520 13.73 0.24 3.77
N LEU A 521 14.00 0.17 5.08
CA LEU A 521 13.15 0.76 6.12
C LEU A 521 13.10 2.29 6.04
N LEU A 522 14.26 2.95 5.90
CA LEU A 522 14.38 4.41 5.94
C LEU A 522 13.90 5.06 4.63
N VAL A 523 14.14 4.44 3.48
CA VAL A 523 13.47 4.74 2.20
C VAL A 523 11.96 4.73 2.37
N ARG A 524 11.42 3.69 3.03
CA ARG A 524 9.98 3.55 3.18
C ARG A 524 9.39 4.60 4.11
N ALA A 525 10.09 4.93 5.20
CA ALA A 525 9.72 6.03 6.10
C ALA A 525 9.76 7.40 5.38
N ALA A 526 10.85 7.69 4.64
CA ALA A 526 10.98 8.91 3.85
C ALA A 526 9.89 9.04 2.78
N THR A 527 9.55 7.95 2.10
CA THR A 527 8.51 7.89 1.06
C THR A 527 7.08 8.06 1.61
N ALA A 528 6.90 7.90 2.93
CA ALA A 528 5.67 8.24 3.65
C ALA A 528 5.66 9.69 4.18
N SER A 529 6.79 10.18 4.70
CA SER A 529 6.88 11.53 5.31
C SER A 529 7.14 12.67 4.31
N GLY A 530 7.59 12.35 3.09
CA GLY A 530 8.08 13.32 2.11
C GLY A 530 9.44 13.94 2.46
N LYS A 531 10.11 13.47 3.51
CA LYS A 531 11.35 14.04 4.08
C LYS A 531 12.47 13.00 4.16
N VAL A 532 13.72 13.43 4.00
CA VAL A 532 14.90 12.62 4.35
C VAL A 532 15.08 12.66 5.87
N LEU A 533 15.27 11.51 6.51
CA LEU A 533 15.58 11.40 7.94
C LEU A 533 17.08 11.66 8.16
N PRO A 534 17.49 12.55 9.10
CA PRO A 534 18.89 12.92 9.32
C PRO A 534 19.62 11.86 10.15
N VAL A 535 19.89 10.71 9.53
CA VAL A 535 20.47 9.54 10.20
C VAL A 535 22.00 9.59 10.30
N THR A 536 22.52 9.01 11.39
CA THR A 536 23.96 8.79 11.59
C THR A 536 24.22 7.40 12.14
N ILE A 537 25.22 6.69 11.60
CA ILE A 537 25.58 5.36 12.09
C ILE A 537 26.26 5.48 13.47
N ALA A 538 25.78 4.68 14.42
CA ALA A 538 26.25 4.61 15.80
C ALA A 538 26.45 3.14 16.22
N SER A 539 27.13 2.90 17.34
CA SER A 539 27.24 1.59 17.99
C SER A 539 26.38 1.54 19.27
N GLU A 540 25.91 0.34 19.64
CA GLU A 540 25.00 0.15 20.79
C GLU A 540 25.49 0.84 22.08
N GLY A 541 26.79 0.70 22.40
CA GLY A 541 27.39 1.25 23.61
C GLY A 541 27.50 2.78 23.67
N VAL A 542 27.09 3.49 22.61
CA VAL A 542 27.02 4.96 22.54
C VAL A 542 25.57 5.46 22.57
N LEU A 543 24.57 4.59 22.45
CA LEU A 543 23.16 4.97 22.52
C LEU A 543 22.78 5.56 23.89
N ARG A 544 22.01 6.65 23.85
CA ARG A 544 21.42 7.31 25.01
C ARG A 544 19.94 6.93 25.15
N PRO A 545 19.50 6.33 26.26
CA PRO A 545 18.09 5.98 26.46
C PRO A 545 17.12 7.17 26.47
N GLU A 546 17.60 8.39 26.71
CA GLU A 546 16.84 9.63 26.61
C GLU A 546 16.64 10.14 25.17
N GLU A 547 17.39 9.61 24.19
CA GLU A 547 17.32 9.98 22.77
C GLU A 547 16.56 8.94 21.94
N ASN A 548 15.91 9.38 20.86
CA ASN A 548 15.25 8.49 19.91
C ASN A 548 16.32 7.74 19.11
N ALA A 549 16.12 6.44 18.86
CA ALA A 549 17.08 5.60 18.13
C ALA A 549 16.37 4.61 17.20
N ILE A 550 17.11 4.12 16.19
CA ILE A 550 16.68 3.01 15.33
C ILE A 550 17.77 1.93 15.34
N LEU A 551 17.39 0.67 15.53
CA LEU A 551 18.29 -0.48 15.53
C LEU A 551 17.85 -1.45 14.43
N ILE A 552 18.76 -1.86 13.55
CA ILE A 552 18.52 -2.84 12.48
C ILE A 552 19.59 -3.93 12.56
N MET A 553 19.29 -5.02 13.29
CA MET A 553 20.22 -6.14 13.50
C MET A 553 19.50 -7.43 13.88
N PRO A 554 20.06 -8.61 13.59
CA PRO A 554 19.58 -9.88 14.11
C PRO A 554 19.51 -9.91 15.64
N LEU A 555 18.49 -10.55 16.19
CA LEU A 555 18.27 -10.65 17.63
C LEU A 555 19.44 -11.30 18.40
N PRO A 556 20.19 -12.29 17.83
CA PRO A 556 21.37 -12.85 18.49
C PRO A 556 22.59 -11.92 18.57
N GLU A 557 22.66 -10.88 17.74
CA GLU A 557 23.78 -9.91 17.74
C GLU A 557 23.60 -8.82 18.82
N MET A 558 22.35 -8.54 19.22
CA MET A 558 22.03 -7.47 20.17
C MET A 558 22.66 -7.68 21.55
N SER A 559 23.27 -6.63 22.09
CA SER A 559 23.80 -6.65 23.44
C SER A 559 22.71 -6.88 24.50
N GLN A 560 23.09 -7.53 25.60
CA GLN A 560 22.16 -7.82 26.71
C GLN A 560 21.48 -6.56 27.32
N PRO A 561 22.15 -5.39 27.45
CA PRO A 561 21.48 -4.15 27.85
C PRO A 561 20.38 -3.69 26.89
N THR A 562 20.56 -3.89 25.58
CA THR A 562 19.56 -3.57 24.55
C THR A 562 18.39 -4.54 24.59
N LEU A 563 18.66 -5.85 24.64
CA LEU A 563 17.61 -6.89 24.78
C LEU A 563 16.70 -6.63 25.99
N ALA A 564 17.27 -6.20 27.12
CA ALA A 564 16.53 -5.84 28.33
C ALA A 564 15.66 -4.56 28.20
N ARG A 565 15.89 -3.73 27.18
CA ARG A 565 15.23 -2.43 26.95
C ARG A 565 14.20 -2.40 25.83
N ILE A 566 14.32 -3.28 24.84
CA ILE A 566 13.48 -3.27 23.63
C ILE A 566 12.16 -4.03 23.76
N GLY A 567 11.98 -4.82 24.82
CA GLY A 567 10.74 -5.58 25.04
C GLY A 567 10.52 -6.74 24.06
N LEU A 568 11.61 -7.32 23.54
CA LEU A 568 11.63 -8.54 22.72
C LEU A 568 12.31 -9.67 23.48
N SER A 569 12.02 -10.93 23.12
CA SER A 569 12.69 -12.09 23.69
C SER A 569 13.03 -13.15 22.64
N HIS A 570 14.13 -13.87 22.89
CA HIS A 570 14.47 -15.08 22.16
C HIS A 570 13.46 -16.17 22.55
N GLY A 571 12.54 -16.54 21.65
CA GLY A 571 11.52 -17.52 21.97
C GLY A 571 10.74 -17.97 20.75
N ALA A 572 10.70 -19.29 20.52
CA ALA A 572 9.77 -19.84 19.55
C ALA A 572 8.34 -19.49 19.97
N ILE A 573 7.64 -18.71 19.13
CA ILE A 573 6.18 -18.65 19.19
C ILE A 573 5.70 -20.10 19.04
N ALA A 574 4.96 -20.61 20.03
CA ALA A 574 4.27 -21.88 19.90
C ALA A 574 3.29 -21.74 18.74
N SER A 575 3.62 -22.33 17.59
CA SER A 575 2.95 -22.06 16.33
C SER A 575 1.48 -22.45 16.45
N GLY A 576 0.58 -21.51 16.17
CA GLY A 576 -0.87 -21.72 16.10
C GLY A 576 -1.29 -22.56 14.88
N ALA A 577 -0.43 -23.48 14.44
CA ALA A 577 -0.62 -24.37 13.31
C ALA A 577 -1.61 -25.51 13.67
N THR A 578 -2.87 -25.13 13.84
CA THR A 578 -4.06 -25.99 13.77
C THR A 578 -3.90 -27.41 14.32
N ASP A 579 -3.42 -27.54 15.55
CA ASP A 579 -3.58 -28.78 16.30
C ASP A 579 -5.00 -28.85 16.85
N GLU A 580 -5.87 -29.64 16.21
CA GLU A 580 -7.20 -29.95 16.76
C GLU A 580 -7.10 -30.56 18.15
N GLY A 581 -6.00 -31.24 18.50
CA GLY A 581 -5.70 -31.69 19.86
C GLY A 581 -5.66 -30.52 20.84
N ALA A 582 -4.77 -29.55 20.63
CA ALA A 582 -4.68 -28.32 21.42
C ALA A 582 -6.01 -27.54 21.49
N VAL A 583 -6.79 -27.48 20.41
CA VAL A 583 -8.11 -26.81 20.44
C VAL A 583 -9.14 -27.60 21.24
N LEU A 584 -9.21 -28.93 21.09
CA LEU A 584 -10.10 -29.78 21.90
C LEU A 584 -9.69 -29.82 23.38
N ASP A 585 -8.40 -29.77 23.68
CA ASP A 585 -7.90 -29.74 25.05
C ASP A 585 -7.96 -28.33 25.66
N GLN A 586 -7.92 -27.25 24.86
CA GLN A 586 -8.32 -25.91 25.29
C GLN A 586 -9.84 -25.83 25.58
N PHE A 587 -10.67 -26.52 24.79
CA PHE A 587 -12.11 -26.66 25.04
C PHE A 587 -12.39 -27.48 26.32
N ARG A 588 -11.67 -28.60 26.53
CA ARG A 588 -11.77 -29.42 27.76
C ARG A 588 -11.23 -28.72 29.00
N SER A 589 -10.10 -28.02 28.91
CA SER A 589 -9.54 -27.26 30.04
C SER A 589 -10.33 -25.98 30.33
N GLY A 590 -10.93 -25.34 29.32
CA GLY A 590 -11.91 -24.26 29.49
C GLY A 590 -13.16 -24.70 30.28
N ALA A 591 -13.56 -25.97 30.18
CA ALA A 591 -14.58 -26.58 31.03
C ALA A 591 -14.10 -26.95 32.45
N SER A 592 -12.81 -26.77 32.77
CA SER A 592 -12.17 -27.30 33.99
C SER A 592 -11.63 -26.24 34.97
N GLN A 593 -11.79 -24.93 34.69
CA GLN A 593 -11.69 -23.90 35.75
C GLN A 593 -12.43 -22.58 35.45
N SER A 594 -13.50 -22.62 34.63
CA SER A 594 -14.38 -21.48 34.43
C SER A 594 -15.17 -21.16 35.71
N ASN A 595 -14.66 -20.19 36.48
CA ASN A 595 -15.33 -19.61 37.63
C ASN A 595 -16.73 -19.12 37.19
N VAL A 596 -17.81 -19.71 37.71
CA VAL A 596 -19.19 -19.51 37.20
C VAL A 596 -19.60 -18.03 37.18
N PHE A 597 -19.09 -17.25 38.14
CA PHE A 597 -19.25 -15.80 38.21
C PHE A 597 -18.70 -15.05 36.99
N ASN A 598 -17.62 -15.52 36.35
CA ASN A 598 -17.05 -14.86 35.17
C ASN A 598 -17.95 -14.99 33.95
N GLY A 599 -18.63 -16.13 33.77
CA GLY A 599 -19.59 -16.33 32.67
C GLY A 599 -20.87 -15.52 32.87
N ALA A 600 -21.35 -15.41 34.11
CA ALA A 600 -22.46 -14.52 34.45
C ALA A 600 -22.08 -13.03 34.28
N ALA A 601 -20.87 -12.66 34.69
CA ALA A 601 -20.35 -11.31 34.56
C ALA A 601 -20.14 -10.91 33.10
N SER A 602 -19.49 -11.73 32.26
CA SER A 602 -19.30 -11.43 30.84
C SER A 602 -20.62 -11.32 30.08
N TRP A 603 -21.61 -12.16 30.39
CA TRP A 603 -22.97 -12.05 29.86
C TRP A 603 -23.67 -10.75 30.29
N MET A 604 -23.51 -10.34 31.56
CA MET A 604 -24.13 -9.14 32.10
C MET A 604 -23.45 -7.85 31.59
N LEU A 605 -22.14 -7.87 31.41
CA LEU A 605 -21.33 -6.79 30.87
C LEU A 605 -21.56 -6.63 29.36
N GLY A 606 -21.62 -7.74 28.61
CA GLY A 606 -21.94 -7.72 27.18
C GLY A 606 -23.32 -7.11 26.87
N ARG A 607 -24.28 -7.21 27.79
CA ARG A 607 -25.59 -6.52 27.71
C ARG A 607 -25.53 -5.00 27.90
N VAL A 608 -24.42 -4.46 28.41
CA VAL A 608 -24.18 -3.01 28.55
C VAL A 608 -22.96 -2.53 27.75
N GLY A 609 -22.48 -3.34 26.81
CA GLY A 609 -21.35 -2.99 25.92
C GLY A 609 -19.97 -3.04 26.58
N LEU A 610 -19.80 -3.76 27.69
CA LEU A 610 -18.55 -3.88 28.44
C LEU A 610 -17.97 -5.30 28.40
N SER A 611 -16.67 -5.41 28.63
CA SER A 611 -15.91 -6.65 28.79
C SER A 611 -15.34 -6.82 30.22
N LEU A 612 -14.69 -7.95 30.48
CA LEU A 612 -13.93 -8.19 31.72
C LEU A 612 -12.54 -7.52 31.71
N ASP A 613 -12.08 -6.99 30.57
CA ASP A 613 -10.85 -6.20 30.48
C ASP A 613 -11.12 -4.74 30.89
N ASP A 614 -12.27 -4.17 30.48
CA ASP A 614 -12.74 -2.82 30.88
C ASP A 614 -12.95 -2.68 32.40
N LEU A 615 -13.14 -3.81 33.11
CA LEU A 615 -13.29 -3.85 34.56
C LEU A 615 -11.97 -3.87 35.34
N ARG A 616 -10.80 -3.71 34.72
CA ARG A 616 -9.51 -3.70 35.44
C ARG A 616 -9.15 -2.32 35.98
N VAL A 617 -8.70 -2.32 37.23
CA VAL A 617 -8.28 -1.11 37.98
C VAL A 617 -6.77 -0.86 37.91
N LEU A 618 -5.99 -1.88 37.53
CA LEU A 618 -4.54 -1.76 37.31
C LEU A 618 -4.23 -2.16 35.85
N PRO A 619 -3.47 -1.34 35.09
CA PRO A 619 -3.02 -1.73 33.76
C PRO A 619 -2.04 -2.90 33.86
N ARG A 620 -2.15 -3.85 32.92
CA ARG A 620 -1.06 -4.82 32.71
C ARG A 620 0.16 -4.09 32.15
N ARG A 621 1.35 -4.61 32.42
CA ARG A 621 2.56 -4.24 31.68
C ARG A 621 2.58 -4.99 30.36
N ASP A 622 3.24 -4.40 29.37
CA ASP A 622 3.55 -5.07 28.12
C ASP A 622 4.63 -6.15 28.36
N GLU A 623 4.27 -7.42 28.14
CA GLU A 623 5.21 -8.54 28.25
C GLU A 623 6.18 -8.59 27.05
N PRO A 624 7.42 -9.09 27.23
CA PRO A 624 8.39 -9.21 26.14
C PRO A 624 7.89 -10.09 24.99
N TYR A 625 7.93 -9.59 23.75
CA TYR A 625 7.40 -10.30 22.60
C TYR A 625 8.39 -11.36 22.09
N PRO A 626 8.01 -12.66 22.01
CA PRO A 626 8.88 -13.73 21.52
C PRO A 626 9.02 -13.69 19.99
N VAL A 627 10.24 -13.58 19.49
CA VAL A 627 10.54 -13.55 18.04
C VAL A 627 10.56 -14.96 17.47
N ALA A 628 9.62 -15.26 16.56
CA ALA A 628 9.60 -16.55 15.85
C ALA A 628 10.75 -16.64 14.83
N ALA A 629 11.29 -17.85 14.67
CA ALA A 629 12.54 -18.09 13.94
C ALA A 629 12.51 -17.58 12.49
N ASP A 630 11.42 -17.85 11.77
CA ASP A 630 11.25 -17.47 10.36
C ASP A 630 10.43 -16.18 10.21
N SER A 631 10.57 -15.20 11.13
CA SER A 631 9.82 -13.95 11.12
C SER A 631 10.69 -12.71 11.21
N VAL A 632 10.30 -11.66 10.46
CA VAL A 632 10.83 -10.31 10.67
C VAL A 632 9.92 -9.58 11.66
N VAL A 633 10.52 -8.90 12.61
CA VAL A 633 9.83 -8.13 13.64
C VAL A 633 10.26 -6.67 13.56
N LEU A 634 9.30 -5.79 13.35
CA LEU A 634 9.44 -4.35 13.54
C LEU A 634 8.74 -3.98 14.86
N ALA A 635 9.47 -3.36 15.79
CA ALA A 635 8.99 -3.06 17.13
C ALA A 635 9.33 -1.63 17.55
N GLN A 636 8.60 -1.10 18.52
CA GLN A 636 8.91 0.14 19.22
C GLN A 636 8.81 -0.04 20.73
N SER A 637 9.78 0.55 21.43
CA SER A 637 9.82 0.63 22.90
C SER A 637 10.04 2.08 23.32
N MET A 638 9.28 2.51 24.33
CA MET A 638 9.48 3.80 24.99
C MET A 638 10.42 3.57 26.18
N GLN A 639 11.59 4.18 26.15
CA GLN A 639 12.56 4.05 27.24
C GLN A 639 12.09 4.84 28.48
N PRO A 640 12.32 4.34 29.71
CA PRO A 640 12.01 5.07 30.95
C PRO A 640 12.59 6.48 31.02
N GLU A 641 13.73 6.70 30.36
CA GLU A 641 14.46 7.96 30.30
C GLU A 641 13.89 8.96 29.26
N GLY A 642 13.07 8.51 28.31
CA GLY A 642 12.29 9.39 27.41
C GLY A 642 12.44 9.15 25.91
N GLY A 643 13.43 8.38 25.46
CA GLY A 643 13.67 8.08 24.04
C GLY A 643 12.74 7.02 23.46
N LEU A 644 12.34 7.17 22.20
CA LEU A 644 11.62 6.15 21.44
C LEU A 644 12.61 5.33 20.59
N TRP A 645 12.74 4.04 20.90
CA TRP A 645 13.62 3.12 20.19
C TRP A 645 12.80 2.23 19.24
N THR A 646 13.02 2.36 17.93
CA THR A 646 12.47 1.46 16.91
C THR A 646 13.48 0.36 16.62
N VAL A 647 13.03 -0.89 16.53
CA VAL A 647 13.88 -2.06 16.29
C VAL A 647 13.34 -2.84 15.10
N LEU A 648 14.16 -3.06 14.09
CA LEU A 648 13.95 -4.04 13.03
C LEU A 648 14.88 -5.23 13.32
N THR A 649 14.32 -6.44 13.37
CA THR A 649 15.09 -7.64 13.71
C THR A 649 14.50 -8.92 13.11
N GLY A 650 15.30 -9.99 13.17
CA GLY A 650 14.99 -11.36 12.77
C GLY A 650 16.03 -12.31 13.40
N ASN A 651 16.04 -13.58 13.01
CA ASN A 651 17.05 -14.53 13.50
C ASN A 651 18.44 -14.32 12.87
N ASP A 652 18.49 -13.83 11.64
CA ASP A 652 19.69 -13.63 10.81
C ASP A 652 19.47 -12.46 9.84
N GLU A 653 20.53 -11.94 9.22
CA GLU A 653 20.40 -10.77 8.34
C GLU A 653 19.60 -11.06 7.06
N ALA A 654 19.63 -12.29 6.53
CA ALA A 654 19.00 -12.62 5.26
C ALA A 654 17.47 -12.75 5.42
N SER A 655 17.01 -13.40 6.49
CA SER A 655 15.58 -13.44 6.85
C SER A 655 15.06 -12.06 7.24
N MET A 656 15.86 -11.26 7.96
CA MET A 656 15.53 -9.87 8.30
C MET A 656 15.39 -9.00 7.03
N LEU A 657 16.33 -9.07 6.09
CA LEU A 657 16.29 -8.31 4.83
C LEU A 657 15.11 -8.74 3.95
N ALA A 658 14.95 -10.04 3.67
CA ALA A 658 13.86 -10.55 2.84
C ALA A 658 12.48 -10.29 3.48
N GLY A 659 12.39 -10.34 4.81
CA GLY A 659 11.22 -9.93 5.55
C GLY A 659 10.94 -8.43 5.41
N MET A 660 11.94 -7.57 5.61
CA MET A 660 11.79 -6.12 5.50
C MET A 660 11.39 -5.69 4.08
N GLN A 661 11.94 -6.32 3.05
CA GLN A 661 11.54 -6.08 1.66
C GLN A 661 10.07 -6.42 1.41
N ARG A 662 9.54 -7.52 1.97
CA ARG A 662 8.10 -7.83 1.93
C ARG A 662 7.27 -6.86 2.77
N LEU A 663 7.77 -6.42 3.92
CA LEU A 663 7.09 -5.48 4.82
C LEU A 663 6.95 -4.06 4.20
N ALA A 664 7.92 -3.66 3.38
CA ALA A 664 7.93 -2.38 2.66
C ALA A 664 6.90 -2.30 1.51
N VAL A 665 6.40 -3.44 1.02
CA VAL A 665 5.36 -3.50 -0.03
C VAL A 665 4.11 -2.77 0.46
N THR A 666 3.47 -1.99 -0.44
CA THR A 666 2.48 -0.99 -0.03
C THR A 666 1.22 -1.56 0.65
N ALA A 667 0.85 -2.81 0.39
CA ALA A 667 -0.25 -3.47 1.10
C ALA A 667 0.12 -3.85 2.55
N GLN A 668 1.30 -4.42 2.77
CA GLN A 668 1.83 -4.82 4.07
C GLN A 668 2.16 -3.60 4.93
N TRP A 669 2.81 -2.58 4.36
CA TRP A 669 3.14 -1.33 5.07
C TRP A 669 1.89 -0.61 5.63
N ARG A 670 0.74 -0.70 4.95
CA ARG A 670 -0.54 -0.14 5.45
C ARG A 670 -1.11 -0.89 6.68
N GLN A 671 -0.63 -2.10 6.98
CA GLN A 671 -1.08 -2.94 8.09
C GLN A 671 -0.20 -2.81 9.36
N VAL A 672 1.00 -2.24 9.23
CA VAL A 672 1.93 -2.04 10.35
C VAL A 672 1.34 -1.09 11.40
N GLY A 673 1.35 -1.50 12.66
CA GLY A 673 0.82 -0.76 13.80
C GLY A 673 1.16 -1.39 15.16
N GLY A 674 0.55 -0.85 16.22
CA GLY A 674 0.83 -1.25 17.60
C GLY A 674 2.29 -1.00 18.03
N ARG A 675 2.72 -1.66 19.11
CA ARG A 675 4.13 -1.64 19.56
C ARG A 675 5.00 -2.66 18.85
N VAL A 676 4.41 -3.72 18.28
CA VAL A 676 5.12 -4.77 17.54
C VAL A 676 4.29 -5.14 16.33
N SER A 677 4.94 -5.25 15.17
CA SER A 677 4.39 -5.78 13.93
C SER A 677 5.33 -6.86 13.41
N THR A 678 4.81 -8.06 13.16
CA THR A 678 5.59 -9.19 12.62
C THR A 678 5.01 -9.73 11.31
N LEU A 679 5.90 -10.28 10.48
CA LEU A 679 5.58 -10.93 9.21
C LEU A 679 6.43 -12.21 9.07
N ALA A 680 5.78 -13.38 9.21
CA ALA A 680 6.43 -14.68 9.01
C ALA A 680 6.80 -14.91 7.52
N ALA A 681 7.72 -15.83 7.25
CA ALA A 681 8.26 -16.10 5.91
C ALA A 681 7.18 -16.46 4.87
N THR A 682 6.15 -17.20 5.28
CA THR A 682 5.03 -17.64 4.43
C THR A 682 3.88 -16.65 4.32
N ASP A 683 3.80 -15.70 5.25
CA ASP A 683 2.57 -14.95 5.48
C ASP A 683 2.48 -13.72 4.58
N THR A 684 1.26 -13.38 4.17
CA THR A 684 0.94 -12.21 3.33
C THR A 684 0.47 -11.01 4.13
N ASN A 685 -0.02 -11.23 5.36
CA ASN A 685 -0.56 -10.20 6.25
C ASN A 685 0.38 -9.95 7.42
N VAL A 686 0.45 -8.70 7.87
CA VAL A 686 1.20 -8.30 9.07
C VAL A 686 0.33 -8.54 10.29
N THR A 687 0.88 -9.16 11.34
CA THR A 687 0.19 -9.24 12.63
C THR A 687 0.75 -8.18 13.58
N ALA A 688 -0.14 -7.36 14.14
CA ALA A 688 0.20 -6.25 15.02
C ALA A 688 -0.22 -6.54 16.47
N VAL A 689 0.59 -6.11 17.42
CA VAL A 689 0.34 -6.20 18.87
C VAL A 689 0.23 -4.78 19.42
N GLU A 690 -0.97 -4.41 19.85
CA GLU A 690 -1.25 -3.11 20.41
C GLU A 690 -0.59 -2.89 21.79
N THR A 691 -0.31 -1.63 22.10
CA THR A 691 0.31 -1.20 23.36
C THR A 691 -0.72 -1.22 24.49
N VAL A 692 -0.47 -1.96 25.56
CA VAL A 692 -1.47 -2.16 26.63
C VAL A 692 -1.61 -0.92 27.52
N ALA A 693 -0.55 -0.13 27.68
CA ALA A 693 -0.56 1.09 28.50
C ALA A 693 0.26 2.21 27.83
N PRO A 694 -0.25 2.85 26.74
CA PRO A 694 0.51 3.82 25.98
C PRO A 694 0.77 5.11 26.77
N VAL A 695 2.00 5.61 26.65
CA VAL A 695 2.42 6.91 27.16
C VAL A 695 1.89 8.00 26.23
N LEU A 696 1.08 8.93 26.76
CA LEU A 696 0.57 10.08 26.01
C LEU A 696 1.57 11.24 26.07
N LYS A 697 2.33 11.43 24.99
CA LYS A 697 3.26 12.57 24.82
C LYS A 697 2.52 13.76 24.22
N LEU A 698 2.33 14.81 25.02
CA LEU A 698 1.77 16.08 24.52
C LEU A 698 2.77 16.75 23.58
N THR A 699 2.33 16.98 22.35
CA THR A 699 3.10 17.55 21.23
C THR A 699 2.87 19.05 21.03
N GLN A 700 1.84 19.61 21.66
CA GLN A 700 1.50 21.02 21.63
C GLN A 700 1.78 21.71 22.97
N PRO A 701 1.99 23.04 22.98
CA PRO A 701 2.00 23.85 24.19
C PRO A 701 0.75 23.61 25.06
N PHE A 702 0.89 23.81 26.38
CA PHE A 702 -0.18 23.60 27.35
C PHE A 702 -1.47 24.35 26.95
N SER A 703 -2.55 23.59 26.74
CA SER A 703 -3.87 24.10 26.39
C SER A 703 -4.94 23.36 27.17
N ILE A 704 -5.76 24.09 27.92
CA ILE A 704 -6.88 23.53 28.70
C ILE A 704 -7.91 22.88 27.76
N TRP A 705 -8.10 23.44 26.56
CA TRP A 705 -8.99 22.86 25.55
C TRP A 705 -8.47 21.53 25.01
N ASN A 706 -7.16 21.44 24.69
CA ASN A 706 -6.56 20.17 24.29
C ASN A 706 -6.62 19.15 25.43
N LEU A 707 -6.26 19.54 26.66
CA LEU A 707 -6.34 18.67 27.84
C LEU A 707 -7.76 18.14 28.09
N ARG A 708 -8.81 18.93 27.81
CA ARG A 708 -10.20 18.45 27.87
C ARG A 708 -10.46 17.34 26.85
N LEU A 709 -9.94 17.45 25.64
CA LEU A 709 -10.09 16.45 24.57
C LEU A 709 -9.26 15.19 24.87
N VAL A 710 -8.01 15.35 25.32
CA VAL A 710 -7.13 14.24 25.76
C VAL A 710 -7.78 13.47 26.91
N ALA A 711 -8.28 14.19 27.92
CA ALA A 711 -8.97 13.57 29.06
C ALA A 711 -10.28 12.87 28.63
N ALA A 712 -11.06 13.44 27.72
CA ALA A 712 -12.27 12.82 27.21
C ALA A 712 -11.98 11.50 26.47
N ASN A 713 -10.98 11.48 25.58
CA ASN A 713 -10.57 10.28 24.85
C ASN A 713 -9.98 9.22 25.81
N TRP A 714 -9.16 9.65 26.79
CA TRP A 714 -8.59 8.75 27.79
C TRP A 714 -9.64 8.14 28.72
N PHE A 715 -10.60 8.92 29.22
CA PHE A 715 -11.69 8.42 30.06
C PHE A 715 -12.64 7.49 29.29
N SER A 716 -12.81 7.69 27.98
CA SER A 716 -13.58 6.79 27.11
C SER A 716 -12.99 5.37 27.14
N GLY A 717 -11.66 5.24 27.04
CA GLY A 717 -10.94 3.96 27.20
C GLY A 717 -10.72 3.51 28.66
N ASN A 718 -11.14 4.28 29.66
CA ASN A 718 -10.92 4.00 31.09
C ASN A 718 -12.21 4.19 31.90
N ILE A 719 -13.32 3.60 31.43
CA ILE A 719 -14.66 3.88 31.92
C ILE A 719 -14.87 3.60 33.42
N LEU A 720 -14.16 2.62 34.01
CA LEU A 720 -14.17 2.43 35.47
C LEU A 720 -13.51 3.58 36.23
N ILE A 721 -12.42 4.14 35.73
CA ILE A 721 -11.72 5.26 36.38
C ILE A 721 -12.58 6.52 36.24
N PHE A 722 -13.23 6.74 35.09
CA PHE A 722 -14.24 7.79 34.92
C PHE A 722 -15.39 7.64 35.92
N THR A 723 -15.96 6.44 36.05
CA THR A 723 -17.08 6.15 36.96
C THR A 723 -16.68 6.33 38.43
N ALA A 724 -15.49 5.89 38.82
CA ALA A 724 -14.95 6.08 40.16
C ALA A 724 -14.68 7.56 40.47
N ALA A 725 -14.12 8.32 39.53
CA ALA A 725 -13.91 9.76 39.65
C ALA A 725 -15.24 10.53 39.78
N LEU A 726 -16.25 10.16 38.99
CA LEU A 726 -17.60 10.73 39.07
C LEU A 726 -18.27 10.42 40.42
N GLY A 727 -18.14 9.18 40.91
CA GLY A 727 -18.62 8.78 42.24
C GLY A 727 -17.93 9.54 43.37
N ALA A 728 -16.60 9.69 43.31
CA ALA A 728 -15.83 10.47 44.27
C ALA A 728 -16.22 11.96 44.24
N ALA A 729 -16.41 12.55 43.05
CA ALA A 729 -16.89 13.93 42.90
C ALA A 729 -18.30 14.11 43.48
N ALA A 730 -19.21 13.15 43.26
CA ALA A 730 -20.53 13.16 43.86
C ALA A 730 -20.48 13.04 45.40
N MET A 731 -19.62 12.17 45.95
CA MET A 731 -19.39 12.07 47.40
C MET A 731 -18.84 13.36 48.00
N LEU A 732 -17.86 14.00 47.34
CA LEU A 732 -17.30 15.29 47.76
C LEU A 732 -18.35 16.41 47.71
N LEU A 733 -19.20 16.43 46.68
CA LEU A 733 -20.32 17.36 46.58
C LEU A 733 -21.33 17.14 47.71
N MET A 734 -21.74 15.90 47.97
CA MET A 734 -22.63 15.56 49.10
C MET A 734 -22.04 15.99 50.44
N LEU A 735 -20.74 15.76 50.67
CA LEU A 735 -20.06 16.14 51.91
C LEU A 735 -19.93 17.67 52.05
N ALA A 736 -19.62 18.39 50.97
CA ALA A 736 -19.62 19.85 50.96
C ALA A 736 -21.02 20.44 51.21
N THR A 737 -22.07 19.88 50.59
CA THR A 737 -23.46 20.27 50.83
C THR A 737 -23.89 19.99 52.27
N ALA A 738 -23.52 18.84 52.84
CA ALA A 738 -23.80 18.51 54.24
C ALA A 738 -23.08 19.46 55.22
N LEU A 739 -21.82 19.83 54.95
CA LEU A 739 -21.08 20.81 55.75
C LEU A 739 -21.66 22.22 55.65
N ALA A 740 -22.16 22.62 54.48
CA ALA A 740 -22.84 23.90 54.29
C ALA A 740 -24.19 23.94 55.04
N LEU A 741 -25.05 22.93 54.84
CA LEU A 741 -26.34 22.81 55.53
C LEU A 741 -26.16 22.70 57.05
N GLY A 742 -25.15 21.96 57.54
CA GLY A 742 -24.83 21.84 58.96
C GLY A 742 -24.32 23.13 59.62
N ARG A 743 -23.89 24.12 58.83
CA ARG A 743 -23.57 25.48 59.32
C ARG A 743 -24.78 26.41 59.28
N VAL A 744 -25.55 26.40 58.20
CA VAL A 744 -26.73 27.27 58.02
C VAL A 744 -27.88 26.84 58.95
N GLY A 745 -28.16 25.53 59.04
CA GLY A 745 -29.23 24.96 59.87
C GLY A 745 -28.99 25.03 61.39
N ARG A 746 -27.84 25.58 61.84
CA ARG A 746 -27.52 25.80 63.26
C ARG A 746 -27.78 27.24 63.75
N GLN A 747 -28.39 28.09 62.92
CA GLN A 747 -28.87 29.43 63.32
C GLN A 747 -30.39 29.45 63.51
N LYS A 748 -30.90 28.68 64.48
CA LYS A 748 -32.21 28.85 65.12
C LYS A 748 -32.26 28.11 66.45
#